data_AF-A0A3B9AJX6-F1
#
_entry.id   AF-A0A3B9AJX6-F1
#
_cell.length_a   1.000
_cell.length_b   1.000
_cell.length_c   1.000
_cell.angle_alpha   90.00
_cell.angle_beta   90.00
_cell.angle_gamma   90.00
#
_symmetry.space_group_name_H-M   'P 1'
#
loop_
_entity.id
_entity.type
_entity.pdbx_description
1 polymer ?
#
loop_
_entity_poly.entity_id
_entity_poly.type
_entity_poly.pdbx_seq_one_letter_code
_entity_poly.pdbx_strand_id
1 'polypeptide(L)'
;CPIDRFEFEIEKGIPAAPWKGNSTANTPGAFHAFYRVKFKTKAGQPPFPANFTFNYLRFDGVININNFNSRINDSITMAISPALYTPFLSISPSGEIVWEVGSTNNCEPGGGGGGIPLPLPMGATSVTLFTICVEAVPGDLIKWNTFSAFAEQCMPSTNCQGPMFVSATGGNTNINFPPPSPGQPTKGLHFAYAYDNGLQIPYIRVGILPLQASRYAKVDALIHVVPEMATALLDLQPFAHPDGPELAKALSRKNQDGSFDIYFSFEDFPHPDSSTLNGTDTIFVAAILLNGIYNLSQGGMLHCSLTAGRWASGTLANNFQTYQLTANNTTVDIPGHEPCEKDLTVTGTSILTQDCEGVVRFTLSHNHTGPMSFNHLRLELLYSADATGSATPGVPISTLPDAANSDTFIQVAPNLWFYIYEKITPLNSPFQIVSGMYVDVPFSLFHSCVDFRVTAGEGDPTPGAGNGNSYCALEVIIGDPLCDPRVTGSVFLSNFDQAPMYKVSLKDFNSPYEEEINTFCEPEFSFCPDQSQAPFFLKVETKPGYENDYLCTSGGGTGVTTYDIVLIQKHLKSSPQFPTVYERFAADATLDNILGTADINAFRNLILGVWDPTDNDPNNDGPFGTTPNWRYFNENINIPIPQPINDPIALRTVPILTGLTDTSHVPITGNGNYGNFYAVKLGDINRNCNCDGFRPTSQREEGSAQFTLGKEEVRQKGKLIRIPVYWESSFKPIALQGGFRFDPSVLAFKSIETNPEIPVYSWHFGATKTDEGILKFAWDNDQDLQLLPAKMYLFTVEFEVQEGQELPEGALFWSSDQVLHCLAYSENGEEFRVGQVRQEQISSRYPAMALTVSPNPATDQATAYIYSEKASEATLILTDGRNKIHTRQTISLQAGDNTLSVQFPASVQPGVFYLMLESGNTRLQKKLVKL
;
A
#
# COMPACT_ATOMS: atom_id res chain seq x y z
N CYS A 1 -36.91 -6.91 -24.84
CA CYS A 1 -36.07 -7.83 -24.06
C CYS A 1 -36.56 -7.93 -22.60
N PRO A 2 -36.41 -9.06 -21.88
CA PRO A 2 -36.63 -9.12 -20.43
C PRO A 2 -35.86 -8.07 -19.62
N ILE A 3 -34.64 -7.69 -19.99
CA ILE A 3 -33.90 -6.64 -19.24
C ILE A 3 -34.44 -5.23 -19.47
N ASP A 4 -35.14 -4.98 -20.59
CA ASP A 4 -35.74 -3.66 -20.89
C ASP A 4 -36.84 -3.29 -19.89
N ARG A 5 -37.33 -4.26 -19.13
CA ARG A 5 -38.33 -4.03 -18.09
C ARG A 5 -37.72 -3.47 -16.81
N PHE A 6 -36.40 -3.44 -16.68
CA PHE A 6 -35.69 -3.02 -15.48
C PHE A 6 -34.91 -1.73 -15.72
N GLU A 7 -34.63 -1.01 -14.64
CA GLU A 7 -33.79 0.18 -14.61
C GLU A 7 -33.12 0.29 -13.23
N PHE A 8 -32.04 1.06 -13.16
CA PHE A 8 -31.50 1.51 -11.89
C PHE A 8 -32.14 2.82 -11.48
N GLU A 9 -32.16 3.07 -10.19
CA GLU A 9 -32.62 4.33 -9.64
C GLU A 9 -31.65 4.78 -8.54
N ILE A 10 -31.08 5.96 -8.73
CA ILE A 10 -30.37 6.66 -7.66
C ILE A 10 -31.41 7.51 -6.93
N GLU A 11 -31.60 7.21 -5.66
CA GLU A 11 -32.56 7.91 -4.82
C GLU A 11 -31.86 8.43 -3.57
N LYS A 12 -32.03 9.72 -3.31
CA LYS A 12 -31.67 10.34 -2.03
C LYS A 12 -32.56 9.78 -0.93
N GLY A 13 -32.00 9.14 0.10
CA GLY A 13 -32.82 8.59 1.17
C GLY A 13 -32.09 7.75 2.20
N ILE A 14 -32.68 7.63 3.38
CA ILE A 14 -32.13 6.85 4.51
C ILE A 14 -31.99 5.35 4.20
N PRO A 15 -31.02 4.67 4.83
CA PRO A 15 -30.96 3.21 4.81
C PRO A 15 -32.25 2.58 5.39
N ALA A 16 -32.53 1.34 5.00
CA ALA A 16 -33.70 0.60 5.46
C ALA A 16 -33.55 0.08 6.92
N ALA A 17 -32.31 -0.04 7.40
CA ALA A 17 -32.00 -0.37 8.79
C ALA A 17 -32.14 0.88 9.69
N PRO A 18 -32.49 0.72 10.98
CA PRO A 18 -32.51 1.83 11.92
C PRO A 18 -31.09 2.40 12.09
N TRP A 19 -30.80 3.48 11.39
CA TRP A 19 -29.58 4.25 11.55
C TRP A 19 -29.73 5.24 12.71
N LYS A 20 -28.65 5.38 13.47
CA LYS A 20 -28.54 6.31 14.59
C LYS A 20 -28.42 7.75 14.07
N GLY A 21 -29.40 8.59 14.37
CA GLY A 21 -29.38 10.03 14.04
C GLY A 21 -30.20 10.38 12.80
N ASN A 22 -31.10 11.37 12.94
CA ASN A 22 -31.92 11.90 11.85
C ASN A 22 -31.04 12.41 10.70
N SER A 23 -31.01 11.71 9.57
CA SER A 23 -30.32 12.20 8.37
C SER A 23 -30.97 11.64 7.11
N THR A 24 -32.04 12.29 6.65
CA THR A 24 -32.32 12.23 5.20
C THR A 24 -31.33 13.14 4.49
N ALA A 25 -31.09 12.91 3.20
CA ALA A 25 -30.26 13.75 2.33
C ALA A 25 -30.57 15.26 2.38
N ASN A 26 -31.77 15.64 2.85
CA ASN A 26 -32.24 17.02 2.93
C ASN A 26 -32.57 17.44 4.37
N THR A 27 -32.27 16.63 5.39
CA THR A 27 -32.52 17.00 6.78
C THR A 27 -31.55 18.13 7.15
N PRO A 28 -32.04 19.31 7.56
CA PRO A 28 -31.19 20.39 8.03
C PRO A 28 -30.21 19.90 9.11
N GLY A 29 -28.92 20.11 8.88
CA GLY A 29 -27.87 19.74 9.83
C GLY A 29 -27.59 18.23 9.96
N ALA A 30 -28.02 17.38 9.02
CA ALA A 30 -27.59 15.97 8.96
C ALA A 30 -26.06 15.84 8.89
N PHE A 31 -25.43 14.84 9.52
CA PHE A 31 -23.98 14.60 9.37
C PHE A 31 -23.60 13.85 8.09
N HIS A 32 -24.54 13.05 7.58
CA HIS A 32 -24.32 12.18 6.45
C HIS A 32 -25.40 12.41 5.39
N ALA A 33 -24.99 12.33 4.13
CA ALA A 33 -25.88 12.15 3.00
C ALA A 33 -25.96 10.67 2.66
N PHE A 34 -27.16 10.23 2.29
CA PHE A 34 -27.37 8.86 1.84
C PHE A 34 -27.95 8.81 0.44
N TYR A 35 -27.33 7.98 -0.41
CA TYR A 35 -27.86 7.61 -1.71
C TYR A 35 -28.15 6.12 -1.71
N ARG A 36 -29.41 5.78 -1.92
CA ARG A 36 -29.80 4.42 -2.24
C ARG A 36 -29.65 4.22 -3.73
N VAL A 37 -28.92 3.19 -4.11
CA VAL A 37 -28.93 2.69 -5.47
C VAL A 37 -29.87 1.49 -5.50
N LYS A 38 -30.94 1.64 -6.24
CA LYS A 38 -32.02 0.66 -6.35
C LYS A 38 -32.00 0.01 -7.72
N PHE A 39 -32.40 -1.24 -7.73
CA PHE A 39 -32.82 -1.94 -8.93
C PHE A 39 -34.34 -1.99 -8.95
N LYS A 40 -35.00 -1.67 -10.07
CA LYS A 40 -36.47 -1.62 -10.16
C LYS A 40 -37.00 -2.05 -11.51
N THR A 41 -38.29 -2.37 -11.55
CA THR A 41 -39.05 -2.51 -12.80
C THR A 41 -39.49 -1.15 -13.30
N LYS A 42 -39.35 -0.88 -14.61
CA LYS A 42 -39.87 0.32 -15.27
C LYS A 42 -41.37 0.48 -15.06
N ALA A 43 -41.85 1.72 -15.12
CA ALA A 43 -43.27 2.02 -14.97
C ALA A 43 -44.15 1.21 -15.94
N GLY A 44 -45.23 0.61 -15.43
CA GLY A 44 -46.16 -0.22 -16.20
C GLY A 44 -45.69 -1.65 -16.47
N GLN A 45 -44.50 -2.06 -16.02
CA GLN A 45 -44.01 -3.43 -16.13
C GLN A 45 -44.46 -4.30 -14.95
N PRO A 46 -44.56 -5.64 -15.11
CA PRO A 46 -44.91 -6.52 -14.01
C PRO A 46 -43.85 -6.47 -12.88
N PRO A 47 -44.22 -6.78 -11.62
CA PRO A 47 -43.27 -6.89 -10.51
C PRO A 47 -42.16 -7.93 -10.74
N PHE A 48 -41.14 -7.90 -9.88
CA PHE A 48 -40.03 -8.83 -9.94
C PHE A 48 -40.51 -10.29 -9.94
N PRO A 49 -40.03 -11.10 -10.90
CA PRO A 49 -40.16 -12.54 -10.81
C PRO A 49 -39.26 -13.04 -9.66
N ALA A 50 -39.66 -14.15 -9.02
CA ALA A 50 -38.85 -14.76 -7.98
C ALA A 50 -37.51 -15.25 -8.58
N ASN A 51 -36.39 -14.87 -7.96
CA ASN A 51 -35.03 -15.28 -8.34
C ASN A 51 -34.72 -15.09 -9.83
N PHE A 52 -34.80 -13.84 -10.31
CA PHE A 52 -34.40 -13.54 -11.69
C PHE A 52 -32.90 -13.75 -11.85
N THR A 53 -32.52 -14.45 -12.92
CA THR A 53 -31.13 -14.74 -13.23
C THR A 53 -30.61 -13.71 -14.22
N PHE A 54 -29.54 -13.00 -13.86
CA PHE A 54 -28.85 -12.07 -14.75
C PHE A 54 -27.57 -12.71 -15.24
N ASN A 55 -27.33 -12.72 -16.55
CA ASN A 55 -26.03 -13.11 -17.08
C ASN A 55 -24.99 -12.03 -16.75
N TYR A 56 -25.35 -10.76 -16.89
CA TYR A 56 -24.57 -9.63 -16.42
C TYR A 56 -25.45 -8.45 -16.04
N LEU A 57 -25.11 -7.76 -14.95
CA LEU A 57 -25.78 -6.57 -14.45
C LEU A 57 -24.79 -5.70 -13.68
N ARG A 58 -24.48 -4.51 -14.18
CA ARG A 58 -23.51 -3.58 -13.60
C ARG A 58 -24.11 -2.21 -13.35
N PHE A 59 -23.65 -1.55 -12.30
CA PHE A 59 -23.81 -0.13 -12.03
C PHE A 59 -22.44 0.49 -11.71
N ASP A 60 -22.17 1.64 -12.34
CA ASP A 60 -20.99 2.46 -12.12
C ASP A 60 -21.40 3.86 -11.67
N GLY A 61 -20.59 4.48 -10.83
CA GLY A 61 -20.78 5.85 -10.39
C GLY A 61 -19.52 6.50 -9.87
N VAL A 62 -19.46 7.83 -9.92
CA VAL A 62 -18.41 8.61 -9.26
C VAL A 62 -19.02 9.76 -8.48
N ILE A 63 -18.76 9.80 -7.17
CA ILE A 63 -19.15 10.90 -6.29
C ILE A 63 -17.98 11.85 -6.08
N ASN A 64 -18.19 13.12 -6.38
CA ASN A 64 -17.26 14.20 -6.08
C ASN A 64 -17.87 15.15 -5.04
N ILE A 65 -17.01 15.74 -4.20
CA ILE A 65 -17.44 16.72 -3.21
C ILE A 65 -16.46 17.89 -3.27
N ASN A 66 -16.98 19.11 -3.41
CA ASN A 66 -16.19 20.30 -3.79
C ASN A 66 -14.87 20.52 -3.01
N ASN A 67 -14.76 20.04 -1.76
CA ASN A 67 -13.58 20.22 -0.93
C ASN A 67 -12.67 18.98 -0.82
N PHE A 68 -13.25 17.78 -0.74
CA PHE A 68 -12.49 16.52 -0.55
C PHE A 68 -13.26 15.35 -1.15
N ASN A 69 -12.59 14.54 -1.98
CA ASN A 69 -13.19 13.36 -2.64
C ASN A 69 -13.25 12.12 -1.74
N SER A 70 -12.36 12.01 -0.76
CA SER A 70 -12.25 10.86 0.17
C SER A 70 -13.27 10.85 1.32
N ARG A 71 -14.41 11.55 1.18
CA ARG A 71 -15.44 11.63 2.24
C ARG A 71 -16.60 10.65 2.07
N ILE A 72 -16.45 9.61 1.26
CA ILE A 72 -17.32 8.43 1.37
C ILE A 72 -16.89 7.65 2.62
N ASN A 73 -17.86 7.19 3.41
CA ASN A 73 -17.60 6.40 4.60
C ASN A 73 -17.91 4.93 4.29
N ASP A 74 -16.87 4.17 3.94
CA ASP A 74 -16.98 2.80 3.44
C ASP A 74 -17.49 1.85 4.53
N SER A 75 -16.95 1.98 5.75
CA SER A 75 -17.38 1.21 6.92
C SER A 75 -18.88 1.34 7.17
N ILE A 76 -19.42 2.57 7.16
CA ILE A 76 -20.85 2.81 7.34
C ILE A 76 -21.63 2.31 6.11
N THR A 77 -21.16 2.59 4.90
CA THR A 77 -21.81 2.17 3.65
C THR A 77 -22.01 0.66 3.61
N MET A 78 -20.99 -0.12 3.97
CA MET A 78 -21.07 -1.58 4.06
C MET A 78 -22.02 -2.03 5.17
N ALA A 79 -22.02 -1.37 6.33
CA ALA A 79 -22.86 -1.73 7.47
C ALA A 79 -24.36 -1.46 7.25
N ILE A 80 -24.72 -0.39 6.52
CA ILE A 80 -26.13 0.00 6.31
C ILE A 80 -26.74 -0.58 5.03
N SER A 81 -25.90 -1.10 4.14
CA SER A 81 -26.34 -1.71 2.89
C SER A 81 -26.85 -3.13 3.14
N PRO A 82 -27.84 -3.62 2.36
CA PRO A 82 -28.32 -4.99 2.51
C PRO A 82 -27.20 -6.01 2.28
N ALA A 83 -26.91 -6.81 3.30
CA ALA A 83 -25.85 -7.83 3.28
C ALA A 83 -25.95 -8.82 2.11
N LEU A 84 -27.14 -8.98 1.54
CA LEU A 84 -27.39 -9.81 0.37
C LEU A 84 -26.70 -9.30 -0.90
N TYR A 85 -26.46 -8.00 -1.00
CA TYR A 85 -25.98 -7.34 -2.23
C TYR A 85 -24.65 -6.61 -2.05
N THR A 86 -24.18 -6.41 -0.81
CA THR A 86 -22.87 -5.79 -0.54
C THR A 86 -21.66 -6.56 -1.03
N PRO A 87 -21.66 -7.91 -1.18
CA PRO A 87 -20.53 -8.62 -1.78
C PRO A 87 -20.22 -8.20 -3.23
N PHE A 88 -21.15 -7.50 -3.88
CA PHE A 88 -21.01 -6.99 -5.24
C PHE A 88 -20.57 -5.53 -5.29
N LEU A 89 -20.40 -4.84 -4.16
CA LEU A 89 -20.11 -3.40 -4.07
C LEU A 89 -18.62 -3.13 -3.78
N SER A 90 -18.06 -2.12 -4.43
CA SER A 90 -16.74 -1.55 -4.16
C SER A 90 -16.71 -0.03 -4.26
N ILE A 91 -15.84 0.61 -3.48
CA ILE A 91 -15.72 2.06 -3.35
C ILE A 91 -14.23 2.46 -3.29
N SER A 92 -13.84 3.52 -3.99
CA SER A 92 -12.48 4.08 -3.94
C SER A 92 -12.36 5.35 -3.08
N PRO A 93 -11.15 5.72 -2.61
CA PRO A 93 -10.86 7.01 -1.99
C PRO A 93 -11.08 8.22 -2.92
N SER A 94 -11.00 8.02 -4.23
CA SER A 94 -11.33 9.05 -5.24
C SER A 94 -12.85 9.24 -5.44
N GLY A 95 -13.67 8.38 -4.82
CA GLY A 95 -15.13 8.44 -4.85
C GLY A 95 -15.79 7.59 -5.95
N GLU A 96 -15.06 6.69 -6.58
CA GLU A 96 -15.57 5.74 -7.58
C GLU A 96 -16.35 4.61 -6.89
N ILE A 97 -17.48 4.22 -7.47
CA ILE A 97 -18.41 3.20 -6.96
C ILE A 97 -18.73 2.22 -8.07
N VAL A 98 -18.50 0.94 -7.82
CA VAL A 98 -18.84 -0.14 -8.75
C VAL A 98 -19.68 -1.18 -8.02
N TRP A 99 -20.83 -1.52 -8.60
CA TRP A 99 -21.68 -2.63 -8.16
C TRP A 99 -21.97 -3.57 -9.31
N GLU A 100 -21.71 -4.87 -9.14
CA GLU A 100 -21.76 -5.78 -10.27
C GLU A 100 -22.15 -7.23 -9.95
N VAL A 101 -23.01 -7.80 -10.80
CA VAL A 101 -23.44 -9.20 -10.79
C VAL A 101 -23.23 -9.81 -12.19
N GLY A 102 -22.75 -11.04 -12.24
CA GLY A 102 -22.47 -11.76 -13.48
C GLY A 102 -21.22 -11.30 -14.24
N SER A 103 -21.05 -11.75 -15.49
CA SER A 103 -20.06 -11.22 -16.43
C SER A 103 -20.64 -11.30 -17.83
N THR A 104 -20.18 -10.47 -18.76
CA THR A 104 -20.65 -10.50 -20.17
C THR A 104 -20.31 -11.81 -20.88
N ASN A 105 -19.27 -12.51 -20.42
CA ASN A 105 -18.85 -13.79 -20.99
C ASN A 105 -19.88 -14.91 -20.75
N ASN A 106 -20.85 -14.71 -19.84
CA ASN A 106 -21.94 -15.66 -19.61
C ASN A 106 -22.87 -15.86 -20.83
N CYS A 107 -22.77 -15.03 -21.87
CA CYS A 107 -23.54 -15.16 -23.12
C CYS A 107 -22.74 -15.67 -24.32
N GLU A 108 -21.46 -16.01 -24.14
CA GLU A 108 -20.62 -16.58 -25.19
C GLU A 108 -20.90 -18.08 -25.40
N PRO A 109 -20.81 -18.62 -26.64
CA PRO A 109 -20.90 -20.05 -26.89
C PRO A 109 -19.80 -20.81 -26.13
N GLY A 110 -20.19 -21.64 -25.16
CA GLY A 110 -19.27 -22.37 -24.27
C GLY A 110 -19.06 -21.72 -22.89
N GLY A 111 -19.65 -20.55 -22.62
CA GLY A 111 -19.44 -19.77 -21.40
C GLY A 111 -19.98 -20.37 -20.09
N GLY A 112 -20.73 -21.49 -20.10
CA GLY A 112 -21.11 -22.29 -18.92
C GLY A 112 -21.99 -21.62 -17.84
N GLY A 113 -21.98 -20.30 -17.70
CA GLY A 113 -22.70 -19.58 -16.67
C GLY A 113 -24.17 -19.42 -16.98
N GLY A 114 -25.01 -20.30 -16.40
CA GLY A 114 -26.40 -19.95 -16.17
C GLY A 114 -26.47 -18.62 -15.43
N GLY A 115 -27.40 -17.72 -15.79
CA GLY A 115 -27.44 -16.38 -15.18
C GLY A 115 -27.41 -16.46 -13.65
N ILE A 116 -26.67 -15.55 -13.02
CA ILE A 116 -26.53 -15.51 -11.57
C ILE A 116 -27.91 -15.17 -10.98
N PRO A 117 -28.49 -16.04 -10.13
CA PRO A 117 -29.76 -15.76 -9.51
C PRO A 117 -29.59 -14.59 -8.55
N LEU A 118 -30.15 -13.44 -8.90
CA LEU A 118 -30.24 -12.31 -8.00
C LEU A 118 -31.53 -12.49 -7.18
N PRO A 119 -31.44 -12.64 -5.84
CA PRO A 119 -32.63 -12.93 -5.04
C PRO A 119 -33.50 -11.67 -4.90
N LEU A 120 -34.42 -11.49 -5.84
CA LEU A 120 -35.34 -10.35 -5.88
C LEU A 120 -36.62 -10.66 -5.07
N PRO A 121 -37.10 -9.72 -4.24
CA PRO A 121 -38.33 -9.93 -3.48
C PRO A 121 -39.53 -10.14 -4.40
N MET A 122 -40.13 -11.33 -4.35
CA MET A 122 -41.27 -11.70 -5.19
C MET A 122 -42.43 -10.72 -4.99
N GLY A 123 -42.96 -10.19 -6.09
CA GLY A 123 -44.07 -9.22 -6.06
C GLY A 123 -43.68 -7.78 -5.74
N ALA A 124 -42.41 -7.50 -5.44
CA ALA A 124 -41.89 -6.13 -5.33
C ALA A 124 -41.57 -5.54 -6.71
N THR A 125 -41.63 -4.22 -6.83
CA THR A 125 -41.27 -3.48 -8.06
C THR A 125 -39.93 -2.77 -7.96
N SER A 126 -39.32 -2.75 -6.77
CA SER A 126 -38.00 -2.14 -6.52
C SER A 126 -37.31 -2.80 -5.33
N VAL A 127 -35.99 -2.88 -5.37
CA VAL A 127 -35.14 -3.32 -4.27
C VAL A 127 -33.92 -2.41 -4.14
N THR A 128 -33.52 -2.08 -2.93
CA THR A 128 -32.26 -1.36 -2.68
C THR A 128 -31.12 -2.35 -2.76
N LEU A 129 -30.14 -2.07 -3.61
CA LEU A 129 -28.92 -2.87 -3.72
C LEU A 129 -27.94 -2.44 -2.64
N PHE A 130 -27.66 -1.14 -2.56
CA PHE A 130 -26.77 -0.58 -1.55
C PHE A 130 -27.15 0.87 -1.22
N THR A 131 -26.63 1.35 -0.09
CA THR A 131 -26.82 2.72 0.39
C THR A 131 -25.46 3.34 0.71
N ILE A 132 -25.04 4.30 -0.11
CA ILE A 132 -23.78 5.03 0.10
C ILE A 132 -23.96 6.05 1.21
N CYS A 133 -23.02 6.09 2.15
CA CYS A 133 -22.90 7.09 3.19
C CYS A 133 -21.79 8.09 2.83
N VAL A 134 -22.16 9.36 2.65
CA VAL A 134 -21.20 10.44 2.36
C VAL A 134 -21.15 11.40 3.54
N GLU A 135 -19.95 11.66 4.06
CA GLU A 135 -19.68 12.72 5.02
C GLU A 135 -19.50 14.05 4.28
N ALA A 136 -20.24 15.08 4.69
CA ALA A 136 -20.20 16.39 4.05
C ALA A 136 -20.54 17.47 5.06
N VAL A 137 -20.01 18.68 4.93
CA VAL A 137 -20.35 19.83 5.79
C VAL A 137 -21.41 20.72 5.14
N PRO A 138 -22.13 21.58 5.90
CA PRO A 138 -23.08 22.52 5.31
C PRO A 138 -22.51 23.30 4.11
N GLY A 139 -23.23 23.36 3.00
CA GLY A 139 -22.80 24.04 1.78
C GLY A 139 -21.95 23.20 0.83
N ASP A 140 -21.49 22.01 1.24
CA ASP A 140 -20.90 21.06 0.29
C ASP A 140 -21.90 20.67 -0.79
N LEU A 141 -21.42 20.59 -2.02
CA LEU A 141 -22.16 20.01 -3.13
C LEU A 141 -21.61 18.62 -3.41
N ILE A 142 -22.38 17.61 -3.04
CA ILE A 142 -22.11 16.22 -3.38
C ILE A 142 -22.67 15.99 -4.78
N LYS A 143 -21.80 15.68 -5.74
CA LYS A 143 -22.17 15.47 -7.15
C LYS A 143 -21.91 14.06 -7.59
N TRP A 144 -22.87 13.51 -8.32
CA TRP A 144 -22.63 12.32 -9.14
C TRP A 144 -22.21 12.80 -10.53
N ASN A 145 -20.91 12.82 -10.79
CA ASN A 145 -20.37 13.38 -12.04
C ASN A 145 -20.66 12.49 -13.25
N THR A 146 -20.58 11.17 -13.04
CA THR A 146 -20.88 10.14 -14.03
C THR A 146 -21.56 8.98 -13.31
N PHE A 147 -22.54 8.36 -13.97
CA PHE A 147 -23.13 7.12 -13.52
C PHE A 147 -23.78 6.39 -14.68
N SER A 148 -23.77 5.07 -14.62
CA SER A 148 -24.29 4.22 -15.67
C SER A 148 -24.66 2.86 -15.20
N ALA A 149 -25.44 2.17 -16.03
CA ALA A 149 -25.73 0.79 -15.81
C ALA A 149 -25.78 0.03 -17.12
N PHE A 150 -25.62 -1.28 -17.01
CA PHE A 150 -25.62 -2.18 -18.14
C PHE A 150 -26.11 -3.54 -17.74
N ALA A 151 -26.75 -4.20 -18.70
CA ALA A 151 -27.09 -5.58 -18.52
C ALA A 151 -26.93 -6.36 -19.81
N GLU A 152 -26.66 -7.64 -19.62
CA GLU A 152 -26.67 -8.65 -20.66
C GLU A 152 -27.52 -9.85 -20.21
N GLN A 153 -28.35 -10.35 -21.12
CA GLN A 153 -29.20 -11.51 -20.94
C GLN A 153 -29.26 -12.33 -22.22
N CYS A 154 -28.82 -13.58 -22.14
CA CYS A 154 -28.86 -14.49 -23.28
C CYS A 154 -30.23 -15.17 -23.34
N MET A 155 -30.85 -15.19 -24.53
CA MET A 155 -32.09 -15.94 -24.78
C MET A 155 -31.90 -16.88 -25.99
N PRO A 156 -32.67 -17.99 -26.08
CA PRO A 156 -32.47 -19.03 -27.10
C PRO A 156 -32.50 -18.58 -28.57
N SER A 157 -32.99 -17.37 -28.87
CA SER A 157 -33.09 -16.84 -30.24
C SER A 157 -32.61 -15.40 -30.43
N THR A 158 -32.24 -14.68 -29.37
CA THR A 158 -31.76 -13.27 -29.42
C THR A 158 -31.11 -12.91 -28.09
N ASN A 159 -29.82 -12.59 -28.07
CA ASN A 159 -29.17 -11.98 -26.91
C ASN A 159 -29.65 -10.54 -26.74
N CYS A 160 -29.88 -10.15 -25.50
CA CYS A 160 -30.16 -8.77 -25.17
C CYS A 160 -29.00 -8.19 -24.40
N GLN A 161 -28.40 -7.16 -24.95
CA GLN A 161 -27.31 -6.44 -24.33
C GLN A 161 -27.52 -4.97 -24.58
N GLY A 162 -27.19 -4.14 -23.61
CA GLY A 162 -27.27 -2.71 -23.80
C GLY A 162 -27.22 -1.92 -22.50
N PRO A 163 -26.95 -0.61 -22.62
CA PRO A 163 -27.01 0.29 -21.50
C PRO A 163 -28.40 0.24 -20.87
N MET A 164 -28.43 0.14 -19.56
CA MET A 164 -29.64 0.27 -18.79
C MET A 164 -29.88 1.72 -18.42
N PHE A 165 -31.16 2.09 -18.36
CA PHE A 165 -31.51 3.41 -17.89
C PHE A 165 -31.20 3.52 -16.39
N VAL A 166 -30.52 4.59 -16.00
CA VAL A 166 -30.34 4.98 -14.61
C VAL A 166 -31.20 6.22 -14.38
N SER A 167 -32.31 6.02 -13.69
CA SER A 167 -33.21 7.09 -13.28
C SER A 167 -32.67 7.80 -12.03
N ALA A 168 -32.96 9.09 -11.91
CA ALA A 168 -32.69 9.87 -10.70
C ALA A 168 -34.00 10.51 -10.24
N THR A 169 -34.55 10.01 -9.13
CA THR A 169 -35.82 10.51 -8.61
C THR A 169 -35.60 11.84 -7.88
N GLY A 170 -36.33 12.88 -8.32
CA GLY A 170 -36.14 14.27 -7.85
C GLY A 170 -35.30 15.16 -8.79
N GLY A 171 -34.95 14.69 -9.99
CA GLY A 171 -34.40 15.48 -11.10
C GLY A 171 -32.93 15.89 -10.98
N ASN A 172 -32.38 15.93 -9.76
CA ASN A 172 -30.97 16.22 -9.50
C ASN A 172 -30.43 15.24 -8.46
N THR A 173 -29.45 14.41 -8.84
CA THR A 173 -28.71 13.55 -7.91
C THR A 173 -27.84 14.37 -6.97
N ASN A 174 -27.52 15.62 -7.27
CA ASN A 174 -26.63 16.42 -6.43
C ASN A 174 -27.33 16.82 -5.13
N ILE A 175 -26.68 16.59 -3.99
CA ILE A 175 -27.12 17.12 -2.70
C ILE A 175 -26.29 18.37 -2.42
N ASN A 176 -26.98 19.50 -2.27
CA ASN A 176 -26.40 20.64 -1.58
C ASN A 176 -26.68 20.44 -0.09
N PHE A 177 -25.63 20.25 0.70
CA PHE A 177 -25.77 19.79 2.06
C PHE A 177 -26.35 20.93 2.93
N PRO A 178 -27.55 20.74 3.52
CA PRO A 178 -28.27 21.84 4.13
C PRO A 178 -27.63 22.26 5.47
N PRO A 179 -27.60 23.57 5.78
CA PRO A 179 -27.22 24.02 7.12
C PRO A 179 -28.23 23.53 8.17
N PRO A 180 -27.85 23.50 9.46
CA PRO A 180 -28.79 23.31 10.56
C PRO A 180 -29.93 24.35 10.53
N SER A 181 -31.08 24.00 11.10
CA SER A 181 -32.26 24.88 11.10
C SER A 181 -31.96 26.26 11.73
N PRO A 182 -32.48 27.37 11.17
CA PRO A 182 -32.33 28.71 11.75
C PRO A 182 -32.93 28.82 13.17
N GLY A 183 -32.36 29.70 14.00
CA GLY A 183 -32.87 29.99 15.36
C GLY A 183 -32.48 28.99 16.44
N GLN A 184 -31.57 28.06 16.12
CA GLN A 184 -31.02 27.08 17.05
C GLN A 184 -29.78 27.65 17.80
N PRO A 185 -29.44 27.15 19.00
CA PRO A 185 -28.26 27.60 19.72
C PRO A 185 -27.00 27.33 18.88
N THR A 186 -26.12 28.33 18.78
CA THR A 186 -24.84 28.22 18.11
C THR A 186 -23.72 28.01 19.12
N LYS A 187 -22.61 27.44 18.67
CA LYS A 187 -21.37 27.38 19.45
C LYS A 187 -20.24 28.05 18.68
N GLY A 188 -19.46 28.83 19.43
CA GLY A 188 -18.24 29.46 18.96
C GLY A 188 -17.16 28.43 18.72
N LEU A 189 -16.62 28.37 17.50
CA LEU A 189 -15.29 27.87 17.22
C LEU A 189 -14.31 29.03 17.44
N HIS A 190 -13.27 28.75 18.20
CA HIS A 190 -12.25 29.70 18.59
C HIS A 190 -10.91 29.23 18.07
N PHE A 191 -10.20 30.12 17.38
CA PHE A 191 -8.85 29.89 16.95
C PHE A 191 -7.94 30.65 17.90
N ALA A 192 -6.95 29.96 18.45
CA ALA A 192 -5.97 30.58 19.32
C ALA A 192 -4.58 30.15 18.89
N TYR A 193 -3.68 31.13 18.85
CA TYR A 193 -2.27 30.84 18.75
C TYR A 193 -1.84 30.01 19.96
N ALA A 194 -0.95 29.07 19.71
CA ALA A 194 -0.37 28.22 20.71
C ALA A 194 1.08 27.97 20.38
N TYR A 195 1.86 27.90 21.45
CA TYR A 195 3.22 27.45 21.42
C TYR A 195 3.34 26.39 22.49
N ASP A 196 3.59 25.16 22.08
CA ASP A 196 3.71 24.02 22.99
C ASP A 196 5.18 23.97 23.38
N ASN A 197 5.49 24.05 24.68
CA ASN A 197 6.89 24.01 25.14
C ASN A 197 7.55 22.63 24.92
N GLY A 198 6.76 21.58 24.73
CA GLY A 198 7.16 20.22 24.38
C GLY A 198 7.36 20.01 22.88
N LEU A 199 6.49 20.54 22.01
CA LEU A 199 6.69 20.47 20.54
C LEU A 199 7.62 21.57 20.01
N GLN A 200 7.71 22.70 20.71
CA GLN A 200 8.38 23.95 20.32
C GLN A 200 8.00 24.51 18.95
N ILE A 201 6.90 24.07 18.33
CA ILE A 201 6.39 24.58 17.04
C ILE A 201 5.13 25.43 17.29
N PRO A 202 4.92 26.54 16.55
CA PRO A 202 3.63 27.22 16.53
C PRO A 202 2.54 26.32 15.93
N TYR A 203 1.37 26.33 16.56
CA TYR A 203 0.18 25.69 16.01
C TYR A 203 -1.04 26.49 16.36
N ILE A 204 -2.09 26.30 15.56
CA ILE A 204 -3.40 26.87 15.84
C ILE A 204 -4.14 25.85 16.67
N ARG A 205 -4.50 26.23 17.90
CA ARG A 205 -5.47 25.46 18.67
C ARG A 205 -6.87 25.79 18.19
N VAL A 206 -7.64 24.74 17.91
CA VAL A 206 -9.03 24.83 17.51
C VAL A 206 -9.89 24.47 18.72
N GLY A 207 -10.54 25.49 19.26
CA GLY A 207 -11.29 25.43 20.50
C GLY A 207 -12.80 25.51 20.29
N ILE A 208 -13.56 24.83 21.14
CA ILE A 208 -15.01 24.91 21.20
C ILE A 208 -15.45 25.24 22.63
N LEU A 209 -16.48 26.09 22.77
CA LEU A 209 -17.07 26.40 24.09
C LEU A 209 -17.69 25.14 24.72
N PRO A 210 -17.74 25.00 26.05
CA PRO A 210 -18.11 23.77 26.74
C PRO A 210 -19.63 23.55 26.72
N LEU A 211 -20.05 22.32 27.04
CA LEU A 211 -21.45 21.99 27.31
C LEU A 211 -21.65 21.71 28.80
N GLN A 212 -22.60 22.38 29.45
CA GLN A 212 -22.95 22.05 30.83
C GLN A 212 -23.58 20.65 30.90
N ALA A 213 -23.02 19.77 31.73
CA ALA A 213 -23.49 18.41 32.00
C ALA A 213 -23.80 17.54 30.75
N SER A 214 -23.12 17.77 29.62
CA SER A 214 -23.37 17.05 28.37
C SER A 214 -22.07 16.70 27.63
N ARG A 215 -22.10 15.59 26.89
CA ARG A 215 -21.05 15.11 25.98
C ARG A 215 -21.29 15.59 24.54
N TYR A 216 -20.24 15.65 23.73
CA TYR A 216 -20.38 15.86 22.29
C TYR A 216 -20.59 14.51 21.60
N ALA A 217 -21.73 14.34 20.95
CA ALA A 217 -22.01 13.13 20.18
C ALA A 217 -21.18 13.09 18.89
N LYS A 218 -21.16 14.22 18.18
CA LYS A 218 -20.38 14.42 16.95
C LYS A 218 -20.14 15.90 16.70
N VAL A 219 -18.97 16.21 16.16
CA VAL A 219 -18.58 17.54 15.69
C VAL A 219 -17.85 17.38 14.37
N ASP A 220 -18.14 18.26 13.41
CA ASP A 220 -17.34 18.44 12.20
C ASP A 220 -17.21 19.92 11.83
N ALA A 221 -16.08 20.25 11.20
CA ALA A 221 -15.81 21.60 10.75
C ALA A 221 -14.88 21.61 9.54
N LEU A 222 -15.13 22.57 8.66
CA LEU A 222 -14.31 22.95 7.52
C LEU A 222 -13.81 24.37 7.75
N ILE A 223 -12.51 24.48 8.00
CA ILE A 223 -11.81 25.74 8.27
C ILE A 223 -11.06 26.14 7.00
N HIS A 224 -11.21 27.39 6.61
CA HIS A 224 -10.40 28.00 5.57
C HIS A 224 -9.35 28.91 6.21
N VAL A 225 -8.10 28.73 5.82
CA VAL A 225 -6.94 29.45 6.37
C VAL A 225 -6.22 30.17 5.25
N VAL A 226 -6.14 31.50 5.35
CA VAL A 226 -5.33 32.33 4.44
C VAL A 226 -4.10 32.82 5.20
N PRO A 227 -2.89 32.38 4.82
CA PRO A 227 -1.66 32.86 5.45
C PRO A 227 -1.23 34.22 4.86
N GLU A 228 -0.95 35.18 5.74
CA GLU A 228 -0.28 36.46 5.43
C GLU A 228 1.01 36.52 6.25
N MET A 229 2.06 35.88 5.72
CA MET A 229 3.38 35.80 6.35
C MET A 229 4.45 35.46 5.32
N ALA A 230 5.72 35.79 5.63
CA ALA A 230 6.85 35.45 4.78
C ALA A 230 7.09 33.94 4.78
N THR A 231 6.76 33.27 3.67
CA THR A 231 6.85 31.81 3.53
C THR A 231 7.42 31.44 2.16
N ALA A 232 8.15 30.32 2.12
CA ALA A 232 8.61 29.72 0.87
C ALA A 232 7.77 28.48 0.52
N LEU A 233 7.44 27.64 1.52
CA LEU A 233 6.73 26.38 1.35
C LEU A 233 5.86 26.03 2.57
N LEU A 234 4.93 26.89 2.98
CA LEU A 234 4.02 26.57 4.10
C LEU A 234 3.14 25.36 3.75
N ASP A 235 2.91 24.51 4.74
CA ASP A 235 1.90 23.45 4.77
C ASP A 235 1.16 23.46 6.11
N LEU A 236 -0.10 23.06 6.14
CA LEU A 236 -0.93 23.05 7.35
C LEU A 236 -1.50 21.67 7.58
N GLN A 237 -1.20 21.08 8.74
CA GLN A 237 -1.55 19.71 9.05
C GLN A 237 -2.45 19.62 10.28
N PRO A 238 -3.71 19.16 10.13
CA PRO A 238 -4.60 18.96 11.27
C PRO A 238 -4.22 17.69 12.04
N PHE A 239 -4.27 17.78 13.37
CA PHE A 239 -4.06 16.64 14.26
C PHE A 239 -4.93 16.76 15.52
N ALA A 240 -5.06 15.65 16.25
CA ALA A 240 -5.76 15.62 17.53
C ALA A 240 -5.00 16.46 18.56
N HIS A 241 -5.68 17.40 19.22
CA HIS A 241 -5.05 18.13 20.32
C HIS A 241 -4.74 17.14 21.46
N PRO A 242 -3.60 17.26 22.19
CA PRO A 242 -3.23 16.30 23.25
C PRO A 242 -4.29 16.12 24.34
N ASP A 243 -4.97 17.21 24.70
CA ASP A 243 -6.09 17.22 25.66
C ASP A 243 -7.48 17.04 25.01
N GLY A 244 -7.52 16.77 23.71
CA GLY A 244 -8.73 16.68 22.89
C GLY A 244 -9.18 15.25 22.60
N PRO A 245 -10.27 15.07 21.83
CA PRO A 245 -10.69 13.77 21.32
C PRO A 245 -9.74 13.23 20.26
N GLU A 246 -9.77 11.91 20.08
CA GLU A 246 -9.31 11.32 18.82
C GLU A 246 -10.17 11.83 17.66
N LEU A 247 -9.52 12.21 16.56
CA LEU A 247 -10.21 12.67 15.37
C LEU A 247 -10.64 11.46 14.55
N ALA A 248 -11.94 11.36 14.29
CA ALA A 248 -12.51 10.37 13.36
C ALA A 248 -12.05 10.63 11.92
N LYS A 249 -11.74 11.89 11.59
CA LYS A 249 -11.16 12.29 10.30
C LYS A 249 -10.42 13.61 10.43
N ALA A 250 -9.30 13.74 9.74
CA ALA A 250 -8.51 14.97 9.64
C ALA A 250 -7.91 15.04 8.23
N LEU A 251 -8.24 16.07 7.46
CA LEU A 251 -7.81 16.24 6.07
C LEU A 251 -7.33 17.68 5.84
N SER A 252 -6.29 17.83 5.03
CA SER A 252 -5.79 19.13 4.56
C SER A 252 -5.78 19.16 3.04
N ARG A 253 -6.09 20.31 2.46
CA ARG A 253 -5.94 20.60 1.04
C ARG A 253 -5.33 21.98 0.85
N LYS A 254 -4.20 22.06 0.16
CA LYS A 254 -3.62 23.31 -0.31
C LYS A 254 -4.28 23.75 -1.61
N ASN A 255 -4.79 24.96 -1.64
CA ASN A 255 -5.46 25.55 -2.79
C ASN A 255 -4.42 26.23 -3.72
N GLN A 256 -4.80 26.43 -4.98
CA GLN A 256 -3.93 27.04 -6.00
C GLN A 256 -3.51 28.49 -5.67
N ASP A 257 -4.31 29.18 -4.84
CA ASP A 257 -4.03 30.54 -4.37
C ASP A 257 -3.12 30.57 -3.12
N GLY A 258 -2.65 29.41 -2.65
CA GLY A 258 -1.83 29.29 -1.45
C GLY A 258 -2.59 29.24 -0.13
N SER A 259 -3.93 29.33 -0.16
CA SER A 259 -4.78 29.09 1.02
C SER A 259 -4.94 27.59 1.32
N PHE A 260 -5.53 27.28 2.48
CA PHE A 260 -5.75 25.90 2.92
C PHE A 260 -7.19 25.67 3.34
N ASP A 261 -7.72 24.50 2.97
CA ASP A 261 -8.95 23.98 3.54
C ASP A 261 -8.62 22.81 4.47
N ILE A 262 -9.09 22.91 5.71
CA ILE A 262 -8.84 21.96 6.78
C ILE A 262 -10.17 21.38 7.23
N TYR A 263 -10.37 20.07 7.04
CA TYR A 263 -11.53 19.36 7.54
C TYR A 263 -11.15 18.49 8.72
N PHE A 264 -11.94 18.54 9.80
CA PHE A 264 -11.82 17.58 10.88
C PHE A 264 -13.19 17.17 11.41
N SER A 265 -13.25 15.97 12.00
CA SER A 265 -14.42 15.49 12.73
C SER A 265 -14.02 14.58 13.89
N PHE A 266 -14.84 14.54 14.92
CA PHE A 266 -14.71 13.60 16.04
C PHE A 266 -16.08 13.20 16.58
N GLU A 267 -16.11 12.08 17.30
CA GLU A 267 -17.33 11.47 17.84
C GLU A 267 -17.15 11.11 19.31
N ASP A 268 -18.28 11.02 20.03
CA ASP A 268 -18.38 10.50 21.40
C ASP A 268 -17.35 11.07 22.40
N PHE A 269 -17.09 12.37 22.36
CA PHE A 269 -16.14 13.02 23.26
C PHE A 269 -16.78 13.36 24.63
N PRO A 270 -16.37 12.69 25.73
CA PRO A 270 -16.85 13.00 27.06
C PRO A 270 -16.19 14.27 27.61
N HIS A 271 -17.00 15.14 28.19
CA HIS A 271 -16.54 16.38 28.81
C HIS A 271 -16.30 16.18 30.32
N PRO A 272 -15.23 16.75 30.92
CA PRO A 272 -15.00 16.71 32.38
C PRO A 272 -16.03 17.57 33.16
N ASP A 273 -16.60 17.07 34.26
CA ASP A 273 -17.76 17.69 34.95
C ASP A 273 -17.65 19.23 35.15
N SER A 274 -18.62 19.95 34.59
CA SER A 274 -18.72 21.43 34.47
C SER A 274 -18.94 22.18 35.79
N SER A 275 -18.58 21.60 36.93
CA SER A 275 -18.75 22.24 38.25
C SER A 275 -17.67 23.28 38.57
N THR A 276 -16.60 23.33 37.77
CA THR A 276 -15.43 24.21 37.96
C THR A 276 -15.13 25.14 36.78
N LEU A 277 -15.82 24.99 35.64
CA LEU A 277 -15.59 25.76 34.42
C LEU A 277 -16.69 26.81 34.19
N ASN A 278 -16.29 28.04 33.89
CA ASN A 278 -17.19 29.12 33.51
C ASN A 278 -17.67 28.92 32.06
N GLY A 279 -18.86 29.41 31.71
CA GLY A 279 -19.44 29.28 30.36
C GLY A 279 -18.66 29.96 29.22
N THR A 280 -17.50 30.56 29.52
CA THR A 280 -16.56 31.23 28.61
C THR A 280 -15.29 30.43 28.37
N ASP A 281 -15.08 29.32 29.07
CA ASP A 281 -13.85 28.53 28.96
C ASP A 281 -13.80 27.79 27.62
N THR A 282 -12.66 27.73 26.94
CA THR A 282 -12.53 27.09 25.62
C THR A 282 -11.85 25.73 25.77
N ILE A 283 -12.42 24.68 25.15
CA ILE A 283 -11.80 23.35 25.09
C ILE A 283 -11.18 23.15 23.73
N PHE A 284 -9.90 22.83 23.69
CA PHE A 284 -9.19 22.54 22.46
C PHE A 284 -9.46 21.10 22.01
N VAL A 285 -10.02 20.96 20.82
CA VAL A 285 -10.49 19.67 20.27
C VAL A 285 -9.66 19.21 19.07
N ALA A 286 -8.98 20.14 18.42
CA ALA A 286 -8.05 19.86 17.35
C ALA A 286 -6.92 20.90 17.35
N ALA A 287 -5.86 20.60 16.64
CA ALA A 287 -4.74 21.48 16.41
C ALA A 287 -4.38 21.49 14.93
N ILE A 288 -3.89 22.61 14.42
CA ILE A 288 -3.37 22.74 13.06
C ILE A 288 -1.90 23.12 13.19
N LEU A 289 -1.02 22.18 12.90
CA LEU A 289 0.42 22.37 12.93
C LEU A 289 0.84 23.21 11.72
N LEU A 290 1.67 24.22 11.95
CA LEU A 290 2.36 24.91 10.87
C LEU A 290 3.55 24.04 10.45
N ASN A 291 3.45 23.44 9.27
CA ASN A 291 4.49 22.60 8.67
C ASN A 291 5.14 23.31 7.45
N GLY A 292 6.23 22.76 6.90
CA GLY A 292 6.96 23.34 5.77
C GLY A 292 7.80 24.60 6.10
N ILE A 293 8.27 25.34 5.10
CA ILE A 293 9.30 26.41 5.28
C ILE A 293 8.67 27.79 5.49
N TYR A 294 8.95 28.40 6.66
CA TYR A 294 8.47 29.73 7.04
C TYR A 294 9.47 30.51 7.91
N ASN A 295 9.28 31.84 7.97
CA ASN A 295 9.99 32.75 8.88
C ASN A 295 8.98 33.37 9.86
N LEU A 296 9.18 33.20 11.18
CA LEU A 296 8.33 33.84 12.20
C LEU A 296 8.94 35.09 12.83
N SER A 297 10.15 35.50 12.44
CA SER A 297 10.85 36.64 13.07
C SER A 297 9.99 37.91 13.05
N GLN A 298 9.36 38.19 11.90
CA GLN A 298 8.44 39.32 11.69
C GLN A 298 7.01 39.00 12.12
N GLY A 299 6.77 37.80 12.65
CA GLY A 299 5.44 37.29 12.93
C GLY A 299 4.67 36.97 11.66
N GLY A 300 3.36 36.93 11.79
CA GLY A 300 2.48 36.60 10.69
C GLY A 300 1.03 36.63 11.11
N MET A 301 0.14 36.75 10.13
CA MET A 301 -1.29 36.66 10.36
C MET A 301 -1.83 35.42 9.66
N LEU A 302 -2.54 34.57 10.39
CA LEU A 302 -3.36 33.53 9.78
C LEU A 302 -4.81 33.93 9.88
N HIS A 303 -5.43 34.23 8.75
CA HIS A 303 -6.85 34.56 8.69
C HIS A 303 -7.63 33.26 8.67
N CYS A 304 -8.09 32.85 9.85
CA CYS A 304 -8.88 31.65 10.05
C CYS A 304 -10.37 32.00 9.96
N SER A 305 -11.08 31.27 9.13
CA SER A 305 -12.53 31.39 9.00
C SER A 305 -13.17 30.01 8.99
N LEU A 306 -14.37 29.93 9.57
CA LEU A 306 -15.17 28.72 9.49
C LEU A 306 -16.04 28.81 8.23
N THR A 307 -15.72 27.99 7.24
CA THR A 307 -16.53 27.88 6.02
C THR A 307 -17.83 27.16 6.31
N ALA A 308 -17.76 26.08 7.11
CA ALA A 308 -18.92 25.30 7.52
C ALA A 308 -18.62 24.45 8.76
N GLY A 309 -19.62 24.21 9.61
CA GLY A 309 -19.47 23.29 10.73
C GLY A 309 -20.74 23.12 11.56
N ARG A 310 -20.81 22.03 12.32
CA ARG A 310 -21.95 21.72 13.19
C ARG A 310 -21.55 20.78 14.32
N TRP A 311 -22.41 20.70 15.33
CA TRP A 311 -22.22 19.86 16.50
C TRP A 311 -23.53 19.24 16.98
N ALA A 312 -23.42 18.18 17.76
CA ALA A 312 -24.54 17.53 18.45
C ALA A 312 -24.15 17.15 19.90
N SER A 313 -25.09 17.28 20.84
CA SER A 313 -24.91 16.81 22.22
C SER A 313 -25.48 15.41 22.44
N GLY A 314 -25.00 14.74 23.49
CA GLY A 314 -25.50 13.43 23.93
C GLY A 314 -24.68 12.27 23.39
N THR A 315 -25.27 11.08 23.37
CA THR A 315 -24.66 9.91 22.73
C THR A 315 -25.25 9.74 21.34
N LEU A 316 -24.50 9.14 20.42
CA LEU A 316 -25.01 8.74 19.11
C LEU A 316 -26.20 7.75 19.19
N ALA A 317 -26.61 7.27 20.37
CA ALA A 317 -27.62 6.24 20.53
C ALA A 317 -29.07 6.67 20.22
N ASN A 318 -29.40 7.96 20.13
CA ASN A 318 -30.76 8.48 19.90
C ASN A 318 -30.78 9.68 18.95
N ASN A 319 -31.95 10.04 18.41
CA ASN A 319 -32.19 11.27 17.62
C ASN A 319 -31.60 12.52 18.30
N PHE A 320 -30.36 12.86 17.97
CA PHE A 320 -29.68 14.05 18.46
C PHE A 320 -30.03 15.25 17.59
N GLN A 321 -30.26 16.39 18.22
CA GLN A 321 -30.43 17.65 17.50
C GLN A 321 -29.05 18.18 17.10
N THR A 322 -28.96 18.68 15.87
CA THR A 322 -27.75 19.26 15.33
C THR A 322 -27.85 20.77 15.30
N TYR A 323 -26.72 21.40 15.60
CA TYR A 323 -26.62 22.82 15.86
C TYR A 323 -25.49 23.38 15.02
N GLN A 324 -25.63 24.63 14.59
CA GLN A 324 -24.62 25.28 13.78
C GLN A 324 -23.39 25.64 14.64
N LEU A 325 -22.20 25.38 14.09
CA LEU A 325 -20.98 26.01 14.57
C LEU A 325 -20.84 27.36 13.88
N THR A 326 -20.46 28.35 14.67
CA THR A 326 -20.14 29.69 14.19
C THR A 326 -18.72 30.00 14.63
N ALA A 327 -17.92 30.59 13.76
CA ALA A 327 -16.70 31.25 14.18
C ALA A 327 -16.75 32.68 13.68
N ASN A 328 -16.22 33.60 14.47
CA ASN A 328 -15.87 34.89 13.91
C ASN A 328 -14.61 34.69 13.05
N ASN A 329 -14.51 35.40 11.93
CA ASN A 329 -13.24 35.50 11.23
C ASN A 329 -12.21 36.00 12.23
N THR A 330 -11.22 35.17 12.49
CA THR A 330 -10.22 35.39 13.53
C THR A 330 -8.89 35.47 12.83
N THR A 331 -8.25 36.62 12.95
CA THR A 331 -6.83 36.70 12.67
C THR A 331 -6.12 36.10 13.86
N VAL A 332 -5.44 35.00 13.63
CA VAL A 332 -4.51 34.44 14.60
C VAL A 332 -3.18 35.14 14.38
N ASP A 333 -2.88 36.08 15.27
CA ASP A 333 -1.60 36.77 15.27
C ASP A 333 -0.52 35.80 15.77
N ILE A 334 0.40 35.49 14.87
CA ILE A 334 1.63 34.80 15.23
C ILE A 334 2.59 35.86 15.76
N PRO A 335 3.04 35.76 17.02
CA PRO A 335 3.95 36.75 17.60
C PRO A 335 5.21 36.94 16.76
N GLY A 336 5.68 38.18 16.70
CA GLY A 336 6.92 38.57 16.06
C GLY A 336 7.33 39.98 16.45
N HIS A 337 8.40 40.48 15.84
CA HIS A 337 8.97 41.80 16.11
C HIS A 337 8.89 42.71 14.88
N GLU A 338 8.89 44.03 15.09
CA GLU A 338 9.01 45.00 13.99
C GLU A 338 10.34 44.80 13.23
N PRO A 339 10.37 44.93 11.89
CA PRO A 339 11.59 44.77 11.13
C PRO A 339 12.73 45.70 11.60
N CYS A 340 13.96 45.20 11.60
CA CYS A 340 15.12 46.02 11.95
C CYS A 340 15.34 47.16 10.94
N GLU A 341 15.63 48.38 11.44
CA GLU A 341 15.97 49.54 10.59
C GLU A 341 17.30 49.40 9.81
N LYS A 342 18.09 48.36 10.10
CA LYS A 342 19.39 48.12 9.47
C LYS A 342 19.34 46.88 8.56
N ASP A 343 20.09 46.94 7.47
CA ASP A 343 20.25 45.90 6.44
C ASP A 343 20.99 44.65 6.98
N LEU A 344 20.49 43.93 7.99
CA LEU A 344 21.01 42.62 8.37
C LEU A 344 19.99 41.54 7.98
N THR A 345 20.41 40.65 7.08
CA THR A 345 19.59 39.56 6.55
C THR A 345 20.19 38.22 6.96
N VAL A 346 19.35 37.28 7.38
CA VAL A 346 19.73 35.87 7.62
C VAL A 346 19.34 35.07 6.38
N THR A 347 20.30 34.46 5.72
CA THR A 347 20.06 33.58 4.56
C THR A 347 20.30 32.13 4.96
N GLY A 348 19.26 31.31 4.95
CA GLY A 348 19.36 29.86 5.15
C GLY A 348 19.54 29.15 3.81
N THR A 349 20.60 28.38 3.64
CA THR A 349 20.88 27.61 2.42
C THR A 349 21.31 26.20 2.78
N SER A 350 20.89 25.23 1.98
CA SER A 350 21.44 23.88 2.01
C SER A 350 22.75 23.80 1.20
N ILE A 351 23.72 23.06 1.72
CA ILE A 351 24.99 22.75 1.04
C ILE A 351 25.17 21.25 1.11
N LEU A 352 25.18 20.58 -0.05
CA LEU A 352 25.56 19.18 -0.15
C LEU A 352 27.09 19.08 -0.24
N THR A 353 27.70 18.28 0.62
CA THR A 353 29.13 17.97 0.56
C THR A 353 29.37 16.66 -0.18
N GLN A 354 30.62 16.40 -0.57
CA GLN A 354 30.99 15.22 -1.38
C GLN A 354 30.82 13.87 -0.66
N ASP A 355 30.58 13.87 0.66
CA ASP A 355 30.52 12.66 1.50
C ASP A 355 29.09 12.31 1.97
N CYS A 356 28.05 12.75 1.26
CA CYS A 356 26.63 12.61 1.67
C CYS A 356 26.30 13.27 3.03
N GLU A 357 27.14 14.19 3.51
CA GLU A 357 26.82 15.08 4.62
C GLU A 357 26.17 16.34 4.06
N GLY A 358 24.99 16.65 4.54
CA GLY A 358 24.29 17.88 4.18
C GLY A 358 24.49 18.93 5.26
N VAL A 359 24.96 20.11 4.90
CA VAL A 359 25.11 21.23 5.82
C VAL A 359 24.00 22.21 5.56
N VAL A 360 23.21 22.51 6.59
CA VAL A 360 22.34 23.70 6.57
C VAL A 360 23.17 24.86 7.08
N ARG A 361 23.41 25.84 6.20
CA ARG A 361 24.15 27.07 6.51
C ARG A 361 23.18 28.23 6.66
N PHE A 362 23.26 28.92 7.79
CA PHE A 362 22.63 30.22 8.00
C PHE A 362 23.70 31.31 7.96
N THR A 363 23.66 32.17 6.94
CA THR A 363 24.62 33.27 6.72
C THR A 363 23.99 34.61 7.09
N LEU A 364 24.67 35.39 7.91
CA LEU A 364 24.32 36.78 8.20
C LEU A 364 24.99 37.69 7.17
N SER A 365 24.19 38.45 6.43
CA SER A 365 24.67 39.36 5.38
C SER A 365 24.21 40.79 5.63
N HIS A 366 25.06 41.77 5.34
CA HIS A 366 24.70 43.18 5.46
C HIS A 366 25.44 44.11 4.49
N ASN A 367 24.85 45.27 4.18
CA ASN A 367 25.44 46.25 3.25
C ASN A 367 26.32 47.32 3.90
N HIS A 368 26.53 47.27 5.22
CA HIS A 368 27.40 48.23 5.92
C HIS A 368 28.87 48.12 5.47
N THR A 369 29.56 49.25 5.32
CA THR A 369 30.98 49.33 4.88
C THR A 369 31.99 48.84 5.92
N GLY A 370 31.54 48.35 7.08
CA GLY A 370 32.34 47.81 8.18
C GLY A 370 31.47 46.98 9.14
N PRO A 371 32.03 46.46 10.25
CA PRO A 371 31.27 45.64 11.19
C PRO A 371 30.08 46.39 11.80
N MET A 372 28.99 45.68 12.02
CA MET A 372 27.79 46.17 12.72
C MET A 372 27.87 45.84 14.22
N SER A 373 27.60 46.82 15.07
CA SER A 373 27.58 46.62 16.53
C SER A 373 26.20 46.17 17.02
N PHE A 374 26.18 45.15 17.87
CA PHE A 374 24.98 44.59 18.49
C PHE A 374 25.17 44.42 20.00
N ASN A 375 24.08 44.59 20.74
CA ASN A 375 24.02 44.27 22.17
C ASN A 375 23.28 42.95 22.42
N HIS A 376 22.38 42.57 21.52
CA HIS A 376 21.70 41.28 21.50
C HIS A 376 21.56 40.75 20.07
N LEU A 377 21.72 39.44 19.91
CA LEU A 377 21.39 38.69 18.71
C LEU A 377 20.88 37.31 19.16
N ARG A 378 19.68 36.94 18.69
CA ARG A 378 19.08 35.63 18.91
C ARG A 378 18.67 35.02 17.58
N LEU A 379 19.05 33.76 17.37
CA LEU A 379 18.64 32.95 16.22
C LEU A 379 18.08 31.63 16.76
N GLU A 380 16.84 31.33 16.39
CA GLU A 380 16.20 30.04 16.63
C GLU A 380 15.93 29.37 15.30
N LEU A 381 16.62 28.25 15.10
CA LEU A 381 16.65 27.50 13.86
C LEU A 381 16.02 26.14 14.14
N LEU A 382 14.92 25.85 13.46
CA LEU A 382 14.19 24.60 13.60
C LEU A 382 14.55 23.68 12.44
N TYR A 383 14.85 22.43 12.74
CA TYR A 383 15.15 21.38 11.78
C TYR A 383 14.17 20.23 11.99
N SER A 384 13.49 19.82 10.92
CA SER A 384 12.59 18.68 10.92
C SER A 384 13.08 17.68 9.88
N ALA A 385 13.36 16.45 10.32
CA ALA A 385 13.48 15.31 9.43
C ALA A 385 12.10 14.70 9.15
N ASP A 386 11.98 13.98 8.04
CA ASP A 386 10.79 13.17 7.75
C ASP A 386 10.60 11.99 8.71
N ALA A 387 9.47 11.28 8.59
CA ALA A 387 9.02 10.22 9.50
C ALA A 387 10.05 9.08 9.69
N THR A 388 10.92 8.83 8.70
CA THR A 388 11.91 7.75 8.73
C THR A 388 13.03 7.97 9.78
N GLY A 389 13.16 9.20 10.30
CA GLY A 389 13.87 9.52 11.53
C GLY A 389 15.38 9.32 11.55
N SER A 390 16.03 9.20 10.39
CA SER A 390 17.46 8.88 10.30
C SER A 390 18.39 10.11 10.33
N ALA A 391 17.89 11.30 9.96
CA ALA A 391 18.73 12.49 9.80
C ALA A 391 18.96 13.24 11.12
N THR A 392 20.02 12.88 11.85
CA THR A 392 20.38 13.57 13.10
C THR A 392 21.34 14.74 12.87
N PRO A 393 21.13 15.91 13.52
CA PRO A 393 22.06 17.03 13.46
C PRO A 393 23.36 16.71 14.19
N GLY A 394 24.49 17.04 13.56
CA GLY A 394 25.82 17.01 14.15
C GLY A 394 26.16 18.30 14.93
N VAL A 395 27.42 18.42 15.33
CA VAL A 395 27.89 19.57 16.12
C VAL A 395 27.93 20.83 15.24
N PRO A 396 27.26 21.93 15.64
CA PRO A 396 27.28 23.17 14.87
C PRO A 396 28.66 23.80 14.81
N ILE A 397 28.97 24.41 13.68
CA ILE A 397 30.18 25.19 13.46
C ILE A 397 29.75 26.63 13.19
N SER A 398 30.09 27.54 14.10
CA SER A 398 29.71 28.93 14.02
C SER A 398 30.94 29.84 13.96
N THR A 399 30.86 30.86 13.11
CA THR A 399 31.80 32.00 13.12
C THR A 399 31.27 33.19 13.92
N LEU A 400 30.06 33.06 14.49
CA LEU A 400 29.49 34.09 15.32
C LEU A 400 30.30 34.23 16.62
N PRO A 401 30.31 35.42 17.22
CA PRO A 401 30.99 35.64 18.50
C PRO A 401 30.45 34.70 19.59
N ASP A 402 31.31 34.20 20.49
CA ASP A 402 30.95 33.24 21.55
C ASP A 402 29.62 33.57 22.27
N ALA A 403 28.67 32.63 22.27
CA ALA A 403 27.35 32.81 22.88
C ALA A 403 27.45 33.00 24.42
N ALA A 404 26.48 33.73 25.01
CA ALA A 404 26.49 34.02 26.44
C ALA A 404 26.11 32.79 27.29
N ASN A 405 25.28 31.91 26.72
CA ASN A 405 24.98 30.55 27.16
C ASN A 405 25.29 29.66 25.94
N SER A 406 26.09 28.61 26.09
CA SER A 406 26.52 27.74 24.98
C SER A 406 25.37 27.40 24.03
N ASP A 407 25.62 27.51 22.71
CA ASP A 407 24.78 26.97 21.63
C ASP A 407 23.95 25.77 22.10
N THR A 408 22.63 25.95 22.19
CA THR A 408 21.76 24.92 22.76
C THR A 408 21.09 24.17 21.63
N PHE A 409 21.45 22.88 21.48
CA PHE A 409 20.73 21.93 20.62
C PHE A 409 19.69 21.18 21.46
N ILE A 410 18.42 21.24 21.08
CA ILE A 410 17.31 20.60 21.81
C ILE A 410 16.56 19.67 20.86
N GLN A 411 16.50 18.38 21.18
CA GLN A 411 15.58 17.45 20.53
C GLN A 411 14.24 17.48 21.26
N VAL A 412 13.19 17.88 20.54
CA VAL A 412 11.83 18.08 21.10
C VAL A 412 10.88 16.96 20.70
N ALA A 413 11.15 16.30 19.56
CA ALA A 413 10.52 15.07 19.12
C ALA A 413 11.56 14.22 18.36
N PRO A 414 11.29 12.93 18.07
CA PRO A 414 12.26 12.05 17.40
C PRO A 414 12.91 12.66 16.15
N ASN A 415 12.13 13.40 15.34
CA ASN A 415 12.56 13.94 14.05
C ASN A 415 12.62 15.48 14.04
N LEU A 416 12.72 16.11 15.21
CA LEU A 416 12.57 17.56 15.34
C LEU A 416 13.58 18.15 16.34
N TRP A 417 14.37 19.12 15.86
CA TRP A 417 15.47 19.74 16.61
C TRP A 417 15.47 21.26 16.52
N PHE A 418 15.83 21.89 17.62
CA PHE A 418 16.13 23.32 17.69
C PHE A 418 17.63 23.55 17.85
N TYR A 419 18.16 24.52 17.11
CA TYR A 419 19.39 25.22 17.45
C TYR A 419 19.06 26.63 17.89
N ILE A 420 19.50 27.00 19.09
CA ILE A 420 19.33 28.34 19.62
C ILE A 420 20.71 28.94 19.85
N TYR A 421 21.01 30.01 19.09
CA TYR A 421 22.13 30.90 19.36
C TYR A 421 21.59 32.16 20.03
N GLU A 422 22.16 32.53 21.18
CA GLU A 422 21.85 33.78 21.85
C GLU A 422 23.09 34.43 22.45
N LYS A 423 23.33 35.68 22.08
CA LYS A 423 24.38 36.50 22.68
C LYS A 423 23.82 37.81 23.19
N ILE A 424 24.01 38.05 24.49
CA ILE A 424 23.64 39.28 25.17
C ILE A 424 24.91 39.90 25.75
N THR A 425 25.12 41.20 25.49
CA THR A 425 26.23 41.97 26.06
C THR A 425 25.72 43.27 26.69
N PRO A 426 26.39 43.79 27.74
CA PRO A 426 26.04 45.07 28.33
C PRO A 426 26.02 46.20 27.28
N LEU A 427 25.10 47.16 27.42
CA LEU A 427 24.91 48.31 26.51
C LEU A 427 26.23 49.05 26.15
N ASN A 428 27.17 49.11 27.07
CA ASN A 428 28.46 49.79 26.92
C ASN A 428 29.59 48.91 26.35
N SER A 429 29.31 47.65 25.98
CA SER A 429 30.29 46.70 25.45
C SER A 429 29.68 45.84 24.32
N PRO A 430 29.21 46.45 23.21
CA PRO A 430 28.60 45.71 22.11
C PRO A 430 29.60 44.77 21.42
N PHE A 431 29.11 43.65 20.89
CA PHE A 431 29.88 42.78 20.00
C PHE A 431 29.68 43.19 18.53
N GLN A 432 30.56 42.71 17.66
CA GLN A 432 30.54 43.06 16.23
C GLN A 432 30.10 41.87 15.38
N ILE A 433 29.23 42.12 14.41
CA ILE A 433 28.87 41.21 13.34
C ILE A 433 29.51 41.72 12.04
N VAL A 434 30.11 40.81 11.29
CA VAL A 434 30.69 41.08 9.97
C VAL A 434 29.86 40.32 8.93
N SER A 435 29.55 40.96 7.82
CA SER A 435 28.84 40.32 6.70
C SER A 435 29.58 39.06 6.25
N GLY A 436 28.84 37.97 6.09
CA GLY A 436 29.36 36.65 5.75
C GLY A 436 29.64 35.75 6.95
N MET A 437 29.43 36.20 8.19
CA MET A 437 29.41 35.31 9.35
C MET A 437 28.28 34.29 9.22
N TYR A 438 28.52 33.06 9.63
CA TYR A 438 27.59 31.95 9.46
C TYR A 438 27.53 30.99 10.65
N VAL A 439 26.46 30.19 10.67
CA VAL A 439 26.28 28.96 11.44
C VAL A 439 26.05 27.81 10.46
N ASP A 440 26.85 26.77 10.58
CA ASP A 440 26.70 25.51 9.85
C ASP A 440 26.20 24.43 10.80
N VAL A 441 25.11 23.77 10.43
CA VAL A 441 24.65 22.56 11.11
C VAL A 441 24.80 21.40 10.13
N PRO A 442 25.75 20.48 10.36
CA PRO A 442 25.89 19.28 9.54
C PRO A 442 24.79 18.28 9.89
N PHE A 443 24.31 17.54 8.90
CA PHE A 443 23.36 16.43 9.03
C PHE A 443 23.96 15.21 8.36
N SER A 444 23.89 14.08 9.06
CA SER A 444 24.12 12.76 8.45
C SER A 444 22.87 12.37 7.68
N LEU A 445 22.87 12.58 6.36
CA LEU A 445 21.72 12.29 5.52
C LEU A 445 21.77 10.83 5.08
N PHE A 446 20.97 9.97 5.73
CA PHE A 446 20.77 8.59 5.29
C PHE A 446 19.31 8.43 4.84
N HIS A 447 18.99 8.83 3.60
CA HIS A 447 17.65 8.64 3.00
C HIS A 447 16.53 9.51 3.60
N SER A 448 16.85 10.62 4.28
CA SER A 448 15.85 11.52 4.86
C SER A 448 16.14 12.97 4.54
N CYS A 449 15.10 13.76 4.28
CA CYS A 449 15.24 15.16 3.88
C CYS A 449 15.01 16.06 5.10
N VAL A 450 15.75 17.16 5.18
CA VAL A 450 15.71 18.06 6.34
C VAL A 450 15.08 19.38 5.92
N ASP A 451 13.89 19.62 6.43
CA ASP A 451 13.27 20.94 6.37
C ASP A 451 13.91 21.81 7.47
N PHE A 452 14.38 23.00 7.11
CA PHE A 452 14.90 23.96 8.07
C PHE A 452 14.14 25.28 8.02
N ARG A 453 14.00 25.93 9.17
CA ARG A 453 13.17 27.13 9.36
C ARG A 453 13.84 28.06 10.35
N VAL A 454 13.51 29.35 10.24
CA VAL A 454 13.87 30.32 11.27
C VAL A 454 12.61 30.65 12.05
N THR A 455 12.53 30.14 13.29
CA THR A 455 11.41 30.42 14.20
C THR A 455 11.61 31.74 14.96
N ALA A 456 12.85 32.22 15.06
CA ALA A 456 13.14 33.58 15.53
C ALA A 456 14.49 34.07 15.00
N GLY A 457 14.53 35.29 14.49
CA GLY A 457 15.73 36.00 14.07
C GLY A 457 15.63 37.42 14.59
N GLU A 458 16.26 37.68 15.73
CA GLU A 458 16.07 38.91 16.49
C GLU A 458 17.41 39.60 16.72
N GLY A 459 17.44 40.93 16.58
CA GLY A 459 18.63 41.72 16.88
C GLY A 459 18.29 43.01 17.64
N ASP A 460 19.21 43.44 18.51
CA ASP A 460 19.27 44.82 19.01
C ASP A 460 20.53 45.51 18.48
N PRO A 461 20.41 46.27 17.36
CA PRO A 461 21.52 46.98 16.75
C PRO A 461 21.79 48.37 17.36
N THR A 462 21.08 48.80 18.42
CA THR A 462 21.15 50.17 18.94
C THR A 462 21.85 50.24 20.30
N PRO A 463 23.12 50.67 20.37
CA PRO A 463 23.79 50.87 21.65
C PRO A 463 23.13 52.03 22.41
N GLY A 464 22.24 51.72 23.36
CA GLY A 464 21.58 52.71 24.21
C GLY A 464 20.09 52.52 24.51
N ALA A 465 19.42 51.50 23.97
CA ALA A 465 18.01 51.22 24.29
C ALA A 465 17.89 50.57 25.70
N GLY A 466 17.87 51.40 26.73
CA GLY A 466 17.95 51.00 28.14
C GLY A 466 16.79 50.22 28.74
N ASN A 467 15.92 49.55 27.97
CA ASN A 467 14.68 48.97 28.50
C ASN A 467 14.37 47.55 27.96
N GLY A 468 15.31 46.61 28.00
CA GLY A 468 15.06 45.15 28.10
C GLY A 468 14.13 44.40 27.12
N ASN A 469 13.52 45.07 26.12
CA ASN A 469 12.43 44.54 25.28
C ASN A 469 12.45 45.10 23.83
N SER A 470 13.53 45.73 23.37
CA SER A 470 13.59 46.40 22.05
C SER A 470 14.34 45.55 21.02
N TYR A 471 13.86 44.33 20.79
CA TYR A 471 14.35 43.47 19.71
C TYR A 471 13.57 43.76 18.44
N CYS A 472 14.26 43.81 17.30
CA CYS A 472 13.66 43.91 15.98
C CYS A 472 13.87 42.59 15.22
N ALA A 473 12.96 42.31 14.29
CA ALA A 473 13.01 41.14 13.44
C ALA A 473 14.00 41.34 12.30
N LEU A 474 14.92 40.40 12.17
CA LEU A 474 15.81 40.29 11.02
C LEU A 474 15.01 39.84 9.80
N GLU A 475 15.38 40.35 8.63
CA GLU A 475 14.89 39.79 7.38
C GLU A 475 15.48 38.38 7.22
N VAL A 476 14.63 37.40 6.91
CA VAL A 476 15.09 36.03 6.67
C VAL A 476 14.73 35.63 5.25
N ILE A 477 15.75 35.19 4.52
CA ILE A 477 15.61 34.58 3.20
C ILE A 477 15.94 33.10 3.40
N ILE A 478 14.96 32.23 3.17
CA ILE A 478 15.17 30.78 3.27
C ILE A 478 15.20 30.23 1.85
N GLY A 479 16.28 29.53 1.52
CA GLY A 479 16.41 28.76 0.30
C GLY A 479 15.65 27.43 0.39
N ASP A 480 15.91 26.57 -0.59
CA ASP A 480 15.28 25.26 -0.67
C ASP A 480 15.72 24.35 0.50
N PRO A 481 14.87 23.38 0.91
CA PRO A 481 15.23 22.46 1.98
C PRO A 481 16.54 21.72 1.65
N LEU A 482 17.14 21.10 2.67
CA LEU A 482 18.23 20.18 2.41
C LEU A 482 17.61 18.97 1.71
N CYS A 483 18.13 18.67 0.51
CA CYS A 483 17.66 17.63 -0.41
C CYS A 483 16.51 18.03 -1.37
N ASP A 484 16.64 19.14 -2.10
CA ASP A 484 15.83 19.45 -3.29
C ASP A 484 16.42 18.71 -4.52
N PRO A 485 15.66 17.89 -5.27
CA PRO A 485 14.23 17.67 -5.26
C PRO A 485 13.85 16.65 -4.20
N ARG A 486 12.90 17.02 -3.34
CA ARG A 486 12.38 16.13 -2.31
C ARG A 486 11.37 15.16 -2.91
N VAL A 487 11.61 13.85 -2.79
CA VAL A 487 10.68 12.82 -3.29
C VAL A 487 9.92 12.18 -2.15
N THR A 488 8.71 12.68 -1.85
CA THR A 488 7.82 12.12 -0.81
C THR A 488 6.47 11.68 -1.37
N GLY A 489 5.87 10.69 -0.71
CA GLY A 489 4.50 10.25 -0.99
C GLY A 489 4.11 9.00 -0.19
N SER A 490 2.93 8.47 -0.49
CA SER A 490 2.49 7.15 0.00
C SER A 490 2.17 6.19 -1.13
N VAL A 491 2.31 4.90 -0.86
CA VAL A 491 1.93 3.83 -1.78
C VAL A 491 0.58 3.23 -1.37
N PHE A 492 -0.31 3.06 -2.35
CA PHE A 492 -1.58 2.35 -2.22
C PHE A 492 -1.60 1.11 -3.11
N LEU A 493 -2.32 0.07 -2.70
CA LEU A 493 -2.52 -1.16 -3.45
C LEU A 493 -3.70 -1.04 -4.43
N SER A 494 -3.87 -2.07 -5.27
CA SER A 494 -4.90 -2.12 -6.31
C SER A 494 -6.34 -2.02 -5.78
N ASN A 495 -6.57 -2.30 -4.49
CA ASN A 495 -7.86 -2.18 -3.83
C ASN A 495 -8.00 -0.89 -2.98
N PHE A 496 -7.08 0.07 -3.15
CA PHE A 496 -7.02 1.34 -2.44
C PHE A 496 -6.61 1.29 -0.97
N ASP A 497 -6.26 0.12 -0.44
CA ASP A 497 -5.62 0.05 0.87
C ASP A 497 -4.23 0.68 0.78
N GLN A 498 -3.85 1.43 1.81
CA GLN A 498 -2.47 1.88 1.95
C GLN A 498 -1.56 0.63 2.01
N ALA A 499 -0.33 0.71 1.52
CA ALA A 499 0.56 -0.44 1.35
C ALA A 499 1.55 -0.56 2.53
N PRO A 500 1.20 -1.16 3.70
CA PRO A 500 2.02 -1.13 4.91
C PRO A 500 3.22 -2.08 4.90
N MET A 501 3.46 -2.83 3.82
CA MET A 501 4.48 -3.90 3.77
C MET A 501 5.24 -3.91 2.45
N TYR A 502 5.60 -2.74 1.92
CA TYR A 502 6.42 -2.60 0.71
C TYR A 502 7.53 -1.59 0.92
N LYS A 503 8.72 -1.86 0.39
CA LYS A 503 9.79 -0.89 0.33
C LYS A 503 9.60 -0.05 -0.92
N VAL A 504 9.92 1.23 -0.83
CA VAL A 504 10.08 2.07 -2.01
C VAL A 504 11.57 2.30 -2.18
N SER A 505 12.04 2.27 -3.41
CA SER A 505 13.37 2.71 -3.77
C SER A 505 13.33 3.77 -4.85
N LEU A 506 14.35 4.61 -4.86
CA LEU A 506 14.58 5.62 -5.87
C LEU A 506 15.89 5.30 -6.59
N LYS A 507 15.83 5.05 -7.89
CA LYS A 507 16.97 4.61 -8.70
C LYS A 507 17.33 5.65 -9.76
N ASP A 508 18.63 5.90 -9.94
CA ASP A 508 19.15 6.74 -11.03
C ASP A 508 18.88 6.08 -12.40
N PHE A 509 18.45 6.89 -13.38
CA PHE A 509 18.31 6.48 -14.78
C PHE A 509 19.62 5.96 -15.40
N ASN A 510 20.77 6.54 -15.04
CA ASN A 510 22.06 6.30 -15.66
C ASN A 510 22.94 5.30 -14.90
N SER A 511 22.64 5.04 -13.63
CA SER A 511 23.41 4.15 -12.76
C SER A 511 22.55 3.02 -12.20
N PRO A 512 22.80 1.75 -12.56
CA PRO A 512 22.06 0.62 -12.00
C PRO A 512 22.43 0.32 -10.53
N TYR A 513 23.42 1.03 -9.97
CA TYR A 513 23.99 0.76 -8.64
C TYR A 513 23.68 1.83 -7.59
N GLU A 514 23.12 2.98 -7.97
CA GLU A 514 22.71 4.03 -7.04
C GLU A 514 21.21 3.93 -6.80
N GLU A 515 20.88 3.51 -5.58
CA GLU A 515 19.53 3.23 -5.13
C GLU A 515 19.39 3.70 -3.68
N GLU A 516 18.44 4.59 -3.44
CA GLU A 516 17.98 4.94 -2.10
C GLU A 516 16.79 4.07 -1.72
N ILE A 517 16.73 3.54 -0.49
CA ILE A 517 15.69 2.58 -0.08
C ILE A 517 15.03 3.05 1.22
N ASN A 518 13.70 3.08 1.25
CA ASN A 518 12.97 3.22 2.51
C ASN A 518 13.05 1.90 3.30
N THR A 519 13.74 1.93 4.43
CA THR A 519 14.16 0.73 5.16
C THR A 519 13.05 0.02 5.95
N PHE A 520 11.91 0.67 6.23
CA PHE A 520 10.94 0.18 7.24
C PHE A 520 9.61 -0.35 6.71
N CYS A 521 9.50 -0.60 5.40
CA CYS A 521 8.23 -1.02 4.78
C CYS A 521 7.06 -0.09 5.11
N GLU A 522 7.36 1.17 5.40
CA GLU A 522 6.35 2.15 5.72
C GLU A 522 5.60 2.53 4.45
N PRO A 523 4.29 2.75 4.56
CA PRO A 523 3.51 3.13 3.41
C PRO A 523 3.86 4.52 2.89
N GLU A 524 4.49 5.35 3.71
CA GLU A 524 5.01 6.67 3.37
C GLU A 524 6.51 6.57 3.10
N PHE A 525 7.02 7.26 2.08
CA PHE A 525 8.44 7.30 1.75
C PHE A 525 8.91 8.74 1.57
N SER A 526 10.23 8.91 1.71
CA SER A 526 10.95 10.17 1.49
C SER A 526 12.34 9.82 0.96
N PHE A 527 12.75 10.45 -0.14
CA PHE A 527 14.09 10.31 -0.72
C PHE A 527 14.69 11.65 -1.04
N CYS A 528 16.03 11.66 -1.08
CA CYS A 528 16.84 12.86 -1.17
C CYS A 528 17.89 12.75 -2.28
N PRO A 529 17.46 12.59 -3.53
CA PRO A 529 18.36 12.29 -4.63
C PRO A 529 19.28 13.46 -4.98
N ASP A 530 20.52 13.14 -5.34
CA ASP A 530 21.43 14.11 -5.94
C ASP A 530 20.91 14.54 -7.33
N GLN A 531 20.45 15.79 -7.50
CA GLN A 531 19.98 16.34 -8.78
C GLN A 531 20.90 16.06 -9.97
N SER A 532 22.22 15.95 -9.74
CA SER A 532 23.18 15.66 -10.81
C SER A 532 22.96 14.29 -11.45
N GLN A 533 22.28 13.39 -10.73
CA GLN A 533 21.91 12.03 -11.12
C GLN A 533 20.48 11.95 -11.69
N ALA A 534 19.78 13.07 -11.86
CA ALA A 534 18.45 13.06 -12.46
C ALA A 534 18.50 12.62 -13.95
N PRO A 535 17.42 12.02 -14.50
CA PRO A 535 16.11 11.73 -13.86
C PRO A 535 16.11 10.46 -13.00
N PHE A 536 15.15 10.35 -12.08
CA PHE A 536 15.00 9.19 -11.19
C PHE A 536 13.73 8.40 -11.48
N PHE A 537 13.74 7.14 -11.05
CA PHE A 537 12.55 6.29 -11.03
C PHE A 537 12.22 5.81 -9.63
N LEU A 538 10.95 5.99 -9.24
CA LEU A 538 10.36 5.31 -8.10
C LEU A 538 10.11 3.86 -8.45
N LYS A 539 10.51 2.98 -7.54
CA LYS A 539 10.31 1.54 -7.63
C LYS A 539 9.75 1.03 -6.32
N VAL A 540 8.74 0.17 -6.40
CA VAL A 540 8.22 -0.56 -5.25
C VAL A 540 8.88 -1.92 -5.23
N GLU A 541 9.52 -2.24 -4.12
CA GLU A 541 10.28 -3.44 -3.90
C GLU A 541 9.71 -4.27 -2.77
N THR A 542 9.73 -5.58 -2.98
CA THR A 542 9.43 -6.57 -1.94
C THR A 542 10.72 -7.00 -1.25
N LYS A 543 11.86 -6.99 -1.97
CA LYS A 543 13.20 -7.17 -1.41
C LYS A 543 14.29 -6.60 -2.34
N PRO A 544 15.32 -5.91 -1.80
CA PRO A 544 16.41 -5.37 -2.62
C PRO A 544 17.16 -6.47 -3.39
N GLY A 545 17.42 -6.23 -4.67
CA GLY A 545 18.22 -7.11 -5.55
C GLY A 545 17.46 -8.15 -6.37
N TYR A 546 16.11 -8.15 -6.37
CA TYR A 546 15.29 -9.11 -7.12
C TYR A 546 14.26 -8.41 -8.02
N GLU A 547 14.73 -7.74 -9.08
CA GLU A 547 13.91 -6.85 -9.91
C GLU A 547 12.75 -7.58 -10.66
N ASN A 548 12.86 -8.90 -10.85
CA ASN A 548 11.91 -9.74 -11.59
C ASN A 548 11.26 -10.85 -10.73
N ASP A 549 11.20 -10.71 -9.40
CA ASP A 549 10.55 -11.72 -8.55
C ASP A 549 9.02 -11.53 -8.53
N TYR A 550 8.36 -12.00 -9.59
CA TYR A 550 6.90 -12.02 -9.68
C TYR A 550 6.29 -12.97 -8.64
N LEU A 551 6.97 -14.07 -8.31
CA LEU A 551 6.49 -15.09 -7.36
C LEU A 551 6.76 -14.73 -5.88
N CYS A 552 7.51 -13.65 -5.62
CA CYS A 552 7.93 -13.18 -4.30
C CYS A 552 8.69 -14.23 -3.47
N THR A 553 9.40 -15.13 -4.15
CA THR A 553 10.11 -16.29 -3.57
C THR A 553 11.32 -15.91 -2.73
N SER A 554 11.96 -14.78 -3.03
CA SER A 554 13.14 -14.29 -2.31
C SER A 554 12.81 -13.67 -0.94
N GLY A 555 11.55 -13.29 -0.72
CA GLY A 555 11.04 -12.67 0.51
C GLY A 555 10.41 -13.65 1.49
N GLY A 556 10.00 -14.86 1.08
CA GLY A 556 9.19 -15.76 1.92
C GLY A 556 7.68 -15.52 1.85
N GLY A 557 7.27 -14.50 1.09
CA GLY A 557 5.89 -14.30 0.65
C GLY A 557 5.52 -15.20 -0.53
N THR A 558 4.32 -15.00 -1.06
CA THR A 558 3.88 -15.51 -2.36
C THR A 558 3.45 -14.30 -3.16
N GLY A 559 3.80 -14.22 -4.44
CA GLY A 559 3.30 -13.18 -5.35
C GLY A 559 2.27 -13.80 -6.27
N VAL A 560 2.60 -13.98 -7.54
CA VAL A 560 1.70 -14.70 -8.46
C VAL A 560 1.50 -16.15 -7.99
N THR A 561 0.25 -16.53 -7.72
CA THR A 561 -0.17 -17.88 -7.29
C THR A 561 -1.25 -18.47 -8.19
N THR A 562 -1.56 -19.76 -8.00
CA THR A 562 -2.70 -20.38 -8.71
C THR A 562 -4.04 -19.79 -8.30
N TYR A 563 -4.13 -19.11 -7.14
CA TYR A 563 -5.34 -18.38 -6.80
C TYR A 563 -5.54 -17.13 -7.65
N ASP A 564 -4.47 -16.44 -8.03
CA ASP A 564 -4.56 -15.29 -8.95
C ASP A 564 -5.09 -15.74 -10.32
N ILE A 565 -4.65 -16.90 -10.81
CA ILE A 565 -5.25 -17.53 -12.00
C ILE A 565 -6.74 -17.79 -11.80
N VAL A 566 -7.15 -18.31 -10.64
CA VAL A 566 -8.57 -18.50 -10.32
C VAL A 566 -9.32 -17.17 -10.27
N LEU A 567 -8.71 -16.09 -9.76
CA LEU A 567 -9.31 -14.76 -9.75
C LEU A 567 -9.51 -14.21 -11.17
N ILE A 568 -8.54 -14.40 -12.06
CA ILE A 568 -8.67 -14.05 -13.49
C ILE A 568 -9.74 -14.92 -14.14
N GLN A 569 -9.75 -16.23 -13.88
CA GLN A 569 -10.78 -17.14 -14.41
C GLN A 569 -12.17 -16.79 -13.90
N LYS A 570 -12.32 -16.43 -12.63
CA LYS A 570 -13.57 -15.89 -12.08
C LYS A 570 -13.94 -14.62 -12.83
N HIS A 571 -13.03 -13.66 -12.95
CA HIS A 571 -13.28 -12.45 -13.73
C HIS A 571 -13.75 -12.75 -15.18
N LEU A 572 -13.09 -13.69 -15.85
CA LEU A 572 -13.44 -14.11 -17.21
C LEU A 572 -14.70 -14.97 -17.29
N LYS A 573 -15.07 -15.74 -16.26
CA LYS A 573 -16.19 -16.69 -16.32
C LYS A 573 -17.45 -16.16 -15.63
N SER A 574 -17.36 -15.44 -14.51
CA SER A 574 -18.50 -14.87 -13.75
C SER A 574 -18.09 -13.98 -12.55
N SER A 575 -18.90 -12.96 -12.24
CA SER A 575 -18.82 -12.08 -11.05
C SER A 575 -18.44 -12.71 -9.69
N PRO A 576 -17.80 -11.94 -8.79
CA PRO A 576 -17.55 -10.50 -8.96
C PRO A 576 -16.35 -10.23 -9.87
N GLN A 577 -16.51 -9.31 -10.84
CA GLN A 577 -15.36 -8.80 -11.58
C GLN A 577 -14.44 -8.05 -10.62
N PHE A 578 -13.20 -7.85 -11.08
CA PHE A 578 -12.30 -6.89 -10.47
C PHE A 578 -13.01 -5.54 -10.25
N PRO A 579 -13.21 -5.16 -8.97
CA PRO A 579 -13.92 -3.95 -8.61
C PRO A 579 -13.21 -2.69 -9.12
N THR A 580 -11.89 -2.76 -9.29
CA THR A 580 -11.06 -1.64 -9.70
C THR A 580 -10.43 -1.87 -11.08
N VAL A 581 -10.03 -0.78 -11.74
CA VAL A 581 -9.19 -0.86 -12.95
C VAL A 581 -7.76 -1.32 -12.62
N TYR A 582 -7.28 -1.07 -11.40
CA TYR A 582 -5.95 -1.48 -10.96
C TYR A 582 -5.81 -3.00 -10.85
N GLU A 583 -6.83 -3.71 -10.37
CA GLU A 583 -6.84 -5.18 -10.39
C GLU A 583 -6.88 -5.75 -11.82
N ARG A 584 -7.42 -5.01 -12.79
CA ARG A 584 -7.32 -5.39 -14.22
C ARG A 584 -5.90 -5.22 -14.74
N PHE A 585 -5.17 -4.17 -14.31
CA PHE A 585 -3.75 -4.03 -14.63
C PHE A 585 -2.91 -5.14 -14.00
N ALA A 586 -3.23 -5.56 -12.78
CA ALA A 586 -2.58 -6.71 -12.15
C ALA A 586 -2.83 -8.01 -12.95
N ALA A 587 -4.00 -8.14 -13.58
CA ALA A 587 -4.39 -9.36 -14.30
C ALA A 587 -3.88 -9.46 -15.76
N ASP A 588 -3.41 -8.37 -16.37
CA ASP A 588 -2.99 -8.31 -17.79
C ASP A 588 -1.50 -8.63 -17.93
N ALA A 589 -1.17 -9.93 -17.89
CA ALA A 589 0.20 -10.43 -17.98
C ALA A 589 0.89 -10.07 -19.31
N THR A 590 0.10 -9.92 -20.38
CA THR A 590 0.63 -9.74 -21.74
C THR A 590 0.78 -8.27 -22.15
N LEU A 591 0.24 -7.34 -21.35
CA LEU A 591 0.23 -5.90 -21.61
C LEU A 591 -0.40 -5.50 -22.94
N ASP A 592 -1.19 -6.38 -23.54
CA ASP A 592 -1.92 -6.08 -24.76
C ASP A 592 -3.22 -5.31 -24.47
N ASN A 593 -3.48 -5.04 -23.18
CA ASN A 593 -4.69 -4.44 -22.64
C ASN A 593 -5.90 -5.35 -22.72
N ILE A 594 -5.65 -6.67 -22.82
CA ILE A 594 -6.68 -7.67 -23.06
C ILE A 594 -6.64 -8.79 -22.02
N LEU A 595 -7.63 -8.84 -21.14
CA LEU A 595 -7.77 -9.96 -20.21
C LEU A 595 -8.34 -11.20 -20.93
N GLY A 596 -7.54 -12.26 -20.99
CA GLY A 596 -7.90 -13.47 -21.68
C GLY A 596 -7.22 -14.73 -21.15
N THR A 597 -7.40 -15.81 -21.92
CA THR A 597 -6.70 -17.07 -21.65
C THR A 597 -5.19 -16.96 -21.87
N ALA A 598 -4.75 -15.95 -22.62
CA ALA A 598 -3.34 -15.64 -22.80
C ALA A 598 -2.68 -15.27 -21.46
N ASP A 599 -3.32 -14.43 -20.64
CA ASP A 599 -2.79 -14.04 -19.32
C ASP A 599 -2.79 -15.20 -18.33
N ILE A 600 -3.86 -16.01 -18.33
CA ILE A 600 -3.93 -17.24 -17.54
C ILE A 600 -2.76 -18.16 -17.88
N ASN A 601 -2.51 -18.38 -19.17
CA ASN A 601 -1.40 -19.21 -19.61
C ASN A 601 -0.06 -18.58 -19.27
N ALA A 602 0.04 -17.25 -19.34
CA ALA A 602 1.25 -16.54 -19.00
C ALA A 602 1.64 -16.70 -17.53
N PHE A 603 0.71 -16.41 -16.62
CA PHE A 603 0.95 -16.62 -15.19
C PHE A 603 1.14 -18.09 -14.83
N ARG A 604 0.44 -19.03 -15.50
CA ARG A 604 0.69 -20.46 -15.28
C ARG A 604 2.09 -20.86 -15.70
N ASN A 605 2.56 -20.43 -16.87
CA ASN A 605 3.91 -20.71 -17.34
C ASN A 605 4.98 -20.12 -16.40
N LEU A 606 4.72 -18.92 -15.87
CA LEU A 606 5.56 -18.29 -14.84
C LEU A 606 5.62 -19.13 -13.55
N ILE A 607 4.47 -19.53 -12.99
CA ILE A 607 4.41 -20.38 -11.79
C ILE A 607 5.13 -21.72 -12.04
N LEU A 608 4.92 -22.33 -13.21
CA LEU A 608 5.53 -23.61 -13.59
C LEU A 608 7.01 -23.49 -13.96
N GLY A 609 7.60 -22.29 -14.03
CA GLY A 609 8.98 -22.09 -14.49
C GLY A 609 9.19 -22.53 -15.94
N VAL A 610 8.12 -22.56 -16.74
CA VAL A 610 8.19 -22.62 -18.20
C VAL A 610 8.66 -21.27 -18.73
N TRP A 611 8.26 -20.19 -18.07
CA TRP A 611 8.90 -18.89 -18.21
C TRP A 611 9.54 -18.50 -16.89
N ASP A 612 10.77 -18.00 -16.95
CA ASP A 612 11.57 -17.70 -15.76
C ASP A 612 12.41 -16.44 -16.00
N PRO A 613 11.84 -15.23 -15.83
CA PRO A 613 12.54 -13.96 -16.04
C PRO A 613 13.65 -13.69 -15.00
N THR A 614 13.93 -14.67 -14.12
CA THR A 614 15.04 -14.64 -13.17
C THR A 614 16.21 -15.50 -13.61
N ASP A 615 16.05 -16.31 -14.65
CA ASP A 615 17.16 -17.02 -15.26
C ASP A 615 17.95 -16.10 -16.23
N ASN A 616 19.17 -16.49 -16.58
CA ASN A 616 20.03 -15.68 -17.45
C ASN A 616 19.78 -15.97 -18.95
N ASP A 617 18.67 -16.63 -19.31
CA ASP A 617 18.30 -16.94 -20.70
C ASP A 617 17.07 -16.11 -21.13
N PRO A 618 17.27 -14.96 -21.80
CA PRO A 618 16.17 -14.09 -22.19
C PRO A 618 15.19 -14.73 -23.19
N ASN A 619 15.53 -15.88 -23.79
CA ASN A 619 14.58 -16.62 -24.63
C ASN A 619 13.51 -17.36 -23.80
N ASN A 620 13.70 -17.44 -22.49
CA ASN A 620 12.81 -18.12 -21.55
C ASN A 620 11.92 -17.16 -20.76
N ASP A 621 11.94 -15.86 -21.04
CA ASP A 621 11.23 -14.88 -20.21
C ASP A 621 9.73 -14.72 -20.57
N GLY A 622 9.31 -15.23 -21.74
CA GLY A 622 7.96 -15.02 -22.24
C GLY A 622 7.61 -13.51 -22.36
N PRO A 623 6.37 -13.08 -22.02
CA PRO A 623 6.01 -11.67 -22.00
C PRO A 623 6.67 -10.91 -20.83
N PHE A 624 7.26 -11.60 -19.86
CA PHE A 624 7.80 -10.99 -18.64
C PHE A 624 9.19 -10.38 -18.82
N GLY A 625 9.91 -10.70 -19.90
CA GLY A 625 11.24 -10.13 -20.18
C GLY A 625 11.24 -8.64 -20.50
N THR A 626 10.09 -8.10 -20.94
CA THR A 626 9.92 -6.67 -21.27
C THR A 626 8.83 -5.97 -20.46
N THR A 627 8.14 -6.72 -19.61
CA THR A 627 6.96 -6.24 -18.87
C THR A 627 7.38 -5.85 -17.46
N PRO A 628 7.10 -4.64 -16.98
CA PRO A 628 7.49 -4.27 -15.63
C PRO A 628 6.70 -5.09 -14.60
N ASN A 629 7.40 -5.56 -13.56
CA ASN A 629 6.82 -6.30 -12.43
C ASN A 629 5.82 -5.45 -11.60
N TRP A 630 5.96 -4.13 -11.68
CA TRP A 630 5.13 -3.15 -11.00
C TRP A 630 4.75 -2.01 -11.94
N ARG A 631 3.55 -1.46 -11.78
CA ARG A 631 3.09 -0.26 -12.50
C ARG A 631 2.59 0.79 -11.52
N TYR A 632 2.82 2.07 -11.84
CA TYR A 632 2.60 3.19 -10.93
C TYR A 632 1.61 4.21 -11.51
N PHE A 633 0.63 4.60 -10.71
CA PHE A 633 -0.45 5.52 -11.12
C PHE A 633 -0.74 6.57 -10.04
N ASN A 634 -0.81 7.86 -10.39
CA ASN A 634 -1.12 8.93 -9.42
C ASN A 634 -2.54 8.82 -8.86
N GLU A 635 -2.72 9.12 -7.57
CA GLU A 635 -4.01 9.08 -6.85
C GLU A 635 -5.11 9.97 -7.46
N ASN A 636 -4.73 11.02 -8.18
CA ASN A 636 -5.65 12.01 -8.75
C ASN A 636 -6.14 11.66 -10.17
N ILE A 637 -5.74 10.51 -10.71
CA ILE A 637 -6.20 10.09 -12.02
C ILE A 637 -7.63 9.57 -11.88
N ASN A 638 -8.57 10.35 -12.39
CA ASN A 638 -9.94 9.92 -12.61
C ASN A 638 -9.91 8.97 -13.81
N ILE A 639 -10.04 7.66 -13.58
CA ILE A 639 -10.05 6.67 -14.67
C ILE A 639 -11.51 6.44 -15.05
N PRO A 640 -12.01 7.07 -16.13
CA PRO A 640 -13.32 6.70 -16.64
C PRO A 640 -13.23 5.25 -17.11
N ILE A 641 -13.76 4.32 -16.32
CA ILE A 641 -14.10 2.99 -16.83
C ILE A 641 -15.09 3.26 -17.97
N PRO A 642 -14.77 2.92 -19.23
CA PRO A 642 -15.66 3.20 -20.32
C PRO A 642 -17.02 2.58 -20.01
N GLN A 643 -18.00 3.48 -19.95
CA GLN A 643 -19.43 3.23 -19.99
C GLN A 643 -19.73 2.04 -20.88
N PRO A 644 -20.78 1.28 -20.52
CA PRO A 644 -20.70 -0.15 -20.61
C PRO A 644 -20.45 -0.65 -22.02
N ILE A 645 -19.56 -1.63 -22.06
CA ILE A 645 -19.15 -2.22 -23.31
C ILE A 645 -20.11 -3.35 -23.59
N ASN A 646 -20.95 -3.14 -24.60
CA ASN A 646 -21.97 -4.08 -25.08
C ASN A 646 -21.37 -5.31 -25.78
N ASP A 647 -20.12 -5.65 -25.49
CA ASP A 647 -19.33 -6.63 -26.21
C ASP A 647 -18.44 -7.35 -25.19
N PRO A 648 -18.66 -8.66 -24.95
CA PRO A 648 -17.80 -9.48 -24.11
C PRO A 648 -16.32 -9.43 -24.52
N ILE A 649 -16.04 -9.24 -25.81
CA ILE A 649 -14.68 -9.06 -26.35
C ILE A 649 -14.11 -7.70 -25.96
N ALA A 650 -14.95 -6.67 -25.76
CA ALA A 650 -14.47 -5.35 -25.35
C ALA A 650 -14.42 -5.10 -23.84
N LEU A 651 -15.03 -5.94 -23.01
CA LEU A 651 -14.62 -6.09 -21.60
C LEU A 651 -13.27 -6.77 -21.44
N ARG A 652 -12.93 -7.61 -22.42
CA ARG A 652 -11.58 -8.14 -22.61
C ARG A 652 -10.68 -7.21 -23.39
N THR A 653 -11.09 -6.10 -24.00
CA THR A 653 -10.21 -5.25 -24.86
C THR A 653 -10.31 -3.76 -24.55
N VAL A 654 -10.70 -3.41 -23.31
CA VAL A 654 -10.67 -2.02 -22.86
C VAL A 654 -9.26 -1.49 -23.10
N PRO A 655 -9.06 -0.41 -23.89
CA PRO A 655 -7.76 0.22 -23.97
C PRO A 655 -7.39 0.73 -22.58
N ILE A 656 -6.64 -0.07 -21.83
CA ILE A 656 -6.07 0.22 -20.51
C ILE A 656 -5.23 1.51 -20.55
N LEU A 657 -4.81 1.97 -21.74
CA LEU A 657 -3.75 2.96 -21.92
C LEU A 657 -4.12 4.31 -22.52
N THR A 658 -5.38 4.65 -22.80
CA THR A 658 -5.63 6.01 -23.33
C THR A 658 -5.60 7.05 -22.20
N GLY A 659 -4.39 7.46 -21.80
CA GLY A 659 -4.16 8.58 -20.88
C GLY A 659 -3.37 8.28 -19.62
N LEU A 660 -2.97 7.02 -19.38
CA LEU A 660 -2.16 6.64 -18.21
C LEU A 660 -0.68 6.68 -18.57
N THR A 661 0.04 7.65 -18.02
CA THR A 661 1.50 7.64 -17.99
C THR A 661 1.95 6.98 -16.69
N ASP A 662 2.82 6.00 -16.81
CA ASP A 662 3.54 5.44 -15.66
C ASP A 662 4.21 6.59 -14.89
N THR A 663 3.82 6.79 -13.63
CA THR A 663 4.30 7.90 -12.80
C THR A 663 5.57 7.56 -12.04
N SER A 664 6.27 6.49 -12.42
CA SER A 664 7.60 6.17 -11.88
C SER A 664 8.62 7.30 -12.09
N HIS A 665 8.45 8.15 -13.11
CA HIS A 665 9.40 9.23 -13.39
C HIS A 665 9.25 10.40 -12.42
N VAL A 666 10.34 10.72 -11.71
CA VAL A 666 10.47 11.93 -10.90
C VAL A 666 11.00 13.08 -11.77
N PRO A 667 10.24 14.17 -11.97
CA PRO A 667 10.72 15.41 -12.58
C PRO A 667 12.08 15.92 -12.07
N ILE A 668 12.85 16.53 -12.97
CA ILE A 668 14.22 17.03 -12.72
C ILE A 668 14.24 18.27 -11.80
N THR A 669 13.10 18.95 -11.59
CA THR A 669 13.00 20.20 -10.81
C THR A 669 11.66 20.30 -10.07
N GLY A 670 11.65 20.67 -8.78
CA GLY A 670 10.45 21.17 -8.10
C GLY A 670 10.32 20.83 -6.60
N ASN A 671 9.85 21.82 -5.83
CA ASN A 671 9.54 21.75 -4.38
C ASN A 671 8.14 21.16 -4.06
N GLY A 672 7.61 20.26 -4.87
CA GLY A 672 6.20 19.84 -4.78
C GLY A 672 6.03 18.34 -4.68
N ASN A 673 5.76 17.85 -3.47
CA ASN A 673 5.19 16.55 -3.11
C ASN A 673 4.74 15.69 -4.32
N TYR A 674 5.57 14.71 -4.73
CA TYR A 674 5.28 13.84 -5.88
C TYR A 674 4.04 12.96 -5.68
N GLY A 675 3.48 12.99 -4.47
CA GLY A 675 2.11 12.63 -4.17
C GLY A 675 1.94 11.14 -3.91
N ASN A 676 0.74 10.76 -3.48
CA ASN A 676 0.47 9.35 -3.32
C ASN A 676 0.16 8.70 -4.66
N PHE A 677 0.59 7.45 -4.82
CA PHE A 677 0.34 6.68 -6.03
C PHE A 677 -0.09 5.26 -5.72
N TYR A 678 -0.83 4.67 -6.66
CA TYR A 678 -1.15 3.26 -6.67
C TYR A 678 0.01 2.48 -7.28
N ALA A 679 0.57 1.54 -6.54
CA ALA A 679 1.50 0.55 -7.05
C ALA A 679 0.74 -0.75 -7.30
N VAL A 680 0.74 -1.19 -8.55
CA VAL A 680 0.06 -2.41 -8.97
C VAL A 680 1.11 -3.44 -9.32
N LYS A 681 1.21 -4.52 -8.53
CA LYS A 681 2.05 -5.66 -8.85
C LYS A 681 1.39 -6.49 -9.94
N LEU A 682 2.13 -6.81 -10.98
CA LEU A 682 1.63 -7.66 -12.04
C LEU A 682 1.50 -9.10 -11.55
N GLY A 683 0.30 -9.67 -11.70
CA GLY A 683 -0.07 -11.04 -11.38
C GLY A 683 -0.41 -11.33 -9.93
N ASP A 684 -0.18 -10.39 -9.00
CA ASP A 684 -0.56 -10.53 -7.59
C ASP A 684 -1.86 -9.75 -7.32
N ILE A 685 -2.97 -10.42 -7.60
CA ILE A 685 -4.32 -9.84 -7.53
C ILE A 685 -4.89 -10.03 -6.12
N ASN A 686 -4.53 -11.13 -5.47
CA ASN A 686 -4.91 -11.43 -4.09
C ASN A 686 -4.07 -10.66 -3.05
N ARG A 687 -3.01 -9.95 -3.47
CA ARG A 687 -2.16 -9.04 -2.68
C ARG A 687 -1.40 -9.77 -1.58
N ASN A 688 -0.93 -10.97 -1.86
CA ASN A 688 -0.22 -11.80 -0.88
C ASN A 688 1.30 -11.57 -0.90
N CYS A 689 1.82 -10.76 -1.83
CA CYS A 689 3.22 -10.36 -1.80
C CYS A 689 3.47 -9.31 -0.71
N ASN A 690 4.59 -9.42 0.00
CA ASN A 690 4.97 -8.48 1.05
C ASN A 690 6.48 -8.45 1.28
N CYS A 691 6.96 -7.40 1.94
CA CYS A 691 8.37 -7.11 2.15
C CYS A 691 9.03 -7.85 3.34
N ASP A 692 8.26 -8.17 4.38
CA ASP A 692 8.80 -8.66 5.66
C ASP A 692 8.99 -10.17 5.69
N GLY A 693 8.55 -10.87 4.64
CA GLY A 693 8.53 -12.33 4.60
C GLY A 693 7.62 -13.00 5.62
N PHE A 694 6.98 -12.18 6.46
CA PHE A 694 5.97 -12.56 7.42
C PHE A 694 4.62 -12.49 6.73
N ARG A 695 4.11 -13.65 6.33
CA ARG A 695 2.79 -13.77 5.72
C ARG A 695 1.71 -13.35 6.72
N PRO A 696 0.90 -12.29 6.46
CA PRO A 696 -0.26 -11.97 7.27
C PRO A 696 -1.42 -12.87 6.83
N THR A 697 -1.27 -14.18 7.00
CA THR A 697 -2.35 -15.15 6.79
C THR A 697 -2.27 -16.12 7.95
N SER A 698 -3.28 -16.08 8.80
CA SER A 698 -3.60 -17.02 9.87
C SER A 698 -2.59 -18.15 10.06
N GLN A 699 -1.87 -18.12 11.19
CA GLN A 699 -1.37 -19.32 11.85
C GLN A 699 -2.54 -20.27 12.18
N ARG A 700 -3.15 -20.92 11.18
CA ARG A 700 -3.84 -22.19 11.41
C ARG A 700 -2.83 -23.28 11.12
N GLU A 701 -2.00 -23.52 12.15
CA GLU A 701 -1.29 -24.76 12.30
C GLU A 701 -2.25 -25.95 12.16
N GLU A 702 -1.75 -26.98 11.45
CA GLU A 702 -2.11 -28.40 11.57
C GLU A 702 -3.60 -28.77 11.45
N GLY A 703 -4.09 -28.80 10.21
CA GLY A 703 -5.34 -29.46 9.83
C GLY A 703 -5.29 -30.12 8.45
N SER A 704 -4.70 -31.33 8.38
CA SER A 704 -4.93 -32.40 7.37
C SER A 704 -4.84 -32.14 5.84
N ALA A 705 -4.28 -31.02 5.34
CA ALA A 705 -4.04 -30.86 3.89
C ALA A 705 -2.62 -31.30 3.50
N GLN A 706 -2.48 -32.43 2.79
CA GLN A 706 -1.18 -33.00 2.40
C GLN A 706 -1.26 -33.70 1.03
N PHE A 707 -0.15 -33.66 0.29
CA PHE A 707 0.10 -34.62 -0.78
C PHE A 707 0.51 -35.97 -0.15
N THR A 708 0.00 -37.08 -0.66
CA THR A 708 0.31 -38.43 -0.12
C THR A 708 0.73 -39.37 -1.24
N LEU A 709 1.68 -40.27 -0.94
CA LEU A 709 2.08 -41.40 -1.77
C LEU A 709 1.52 -42.70 -1.18
N GLY A 710 0.71 -43.42 -1.96
CA GLY A 710 0.24 -44.76 -1.60
C GLY A 710 1.36 -45.80 -1.74
N LYS A 711 1.72 -46.48 -0.65
CA LYS A 711 2.76 -47.54 -0.65
C LYS A 711 2.45 -48.71 -1.59
N GLU A 712 1.19 -49.13 -1.68
CA GLU A 712 0.79 -50.28 -2.53
C GLU A 712 0.86 -49.97 -4.03
N GLU A 713 1.21 -48.73 -4.36
CA GLU A 713 1.07 -48.20 -5.70
C GLU A 713 2.37 -47.66 -6.29
N VAL A 714 3.44 -47.54 -5.51
CA VAL A 714 4.78 -47.36 -6.07
C VAL A 714 5.20 -48.66 -6.75
N ARG A 715 5.09 -48.70 -8.08
CA ARG A 715 5.35 -49.91 -8.87
C ARG A 715 6.71 -49.80 -9.53
N GLN A 716 7.60 -50.74 -9.20
CA GLN A 716 8.83 -50.96 -9.94
C GLN A 716 8.65 -52.14 -10.90
N LYS A 717 8.85 -51.92 -12.19
CA LYS A 717 8.92 -52.98 -13.20
C LYS A 717 10.21 -52.84 -13.99
N GLY A 718 11.20 -53.65 -13.64
CA GLY A 718 12.56 -53.49 -14.15
C GLY A 718 13.17 -52.18 -13.64
N LYS A 719 13.55 -51.29 -14.56
CA LYS A 719 14.10 -49.95 -14.25
C LYS A 719 13.03 -48.85 -14.16
N LEU A 720 11.79 -49.11 -14.57
CA LEU A 720 10.71 -48.11 -14.51
C LEU A 720 10.09 -48.08 -13.10
N ILE A 721 9.93 -46.89 -12.55
CA ILE A 721 9.31 -46.58 -11.26
C ILE A 721 8.14 -45.64 -11.51
N ARG A 722 6.98 -45.99 -10.96
CA ARG A 722 5.76 -45.19 -11.05
C ARG A 722 5.36 -44.76 -9.66
N ILE A 723 5.20 -43.46 -9.43
CA ILE A 723 4.89 -42.85 -8.13
C ILE A 723 3.58 -42.07 -8.23
N PRO A 724 2.45 -42.63 -7.76
CA PRO A 724 1.17 -41.92 -7.75
C PRO A 724 1.09 -40.93 -6.58
N VAL A 725 0.53 -39.77 -6.87
CA VAL A 725 0.35 -38.64 -5.95
C VAL A 725 -1.14 -38.42 -5.74
N TYR A 726 -1.53 -38.32 -4.46
CA TYR A 726 -2.90 -38.12 -4.02
C TYR A 726 -3.05 -36.80 -3.28
N TRP A 727 -4.24 -36.22 -3.39
CA TRP A 727 -4.75 -35.21 -2.49
C TRP A 727 -5.50 -35.88 -1.33
N GLU A 728 -4.84 -36.11 -0.20
CA GLU A 728 -5.41 -36.86 0.93
C GLU A 728 -5.90 -35.90 2.03
N SER A 729 -6.79 -34.98 1.65
CA SER A 729 -7.43 -34.05 2.59
C SER A 729 -8.95 -34.13 2.50
N SER A 730 -9.63 -33.82 3.61
CA SER A 730 -11.06 -33.51 3.62
C SER A 730 -11.38 -32.13 3.05
N PHE A 731 -10.36 -31.25 2.96
CA PHE A 731 -10.45 -29.95 2.32
C PHE A 731 -10.61 -30.11 0.81
N LYS A 732 -11.49 -29.31 0.19
CA LYS A 732 -11.76 -29.32 -1.26
C LYS A 732 -11.24 -28.01 -1.87
N PRO A 733 -10.03 -28.01 -2.44
CA PRO A 733 -9.41 -26.80 -2.96
C PRO A 733 -9.99 -26.40 -4.32
N ILE A 734 -10.01 -25.09 -4.60
CA ILE A 734 -10.29 -24.52 -5.94
C ILE A 734 -9.01 -24.39 -6.79
N ALA A 735 -7.86 -24.25 -6.12
CA ALA A 735 -6.55 -24.16 -6.74
C ALA A 735 -5.51 -24.88 -5.88
N LEU A 736 -4.51 -25.47 -6.54
CA LEU A 736 -3.38 -26.19 -5.93
C LEU A 736 -2.09 -25.80 -6.63
N GLN A 737 -1.01 -25.72 -5.89
CA GLN A 737 0.34 -25.63 -6.45
C GLN A 737 1.33 -26.37 -5.56
N GLY A 738 2.45 -26.80 -6.15
CA GLY A 738 3.53 -27.43 -5.40
C GLY A 738 4.80 -27.58 -6.22
N GLY A 739 5.92 -27.32 -5.57
CA GLY A 739 7.25 -27.68 -6.07
C GLY A 739 7.65 -29.04 -5.55
N PHE A 740 8.30 -29.83 -6.39
CA PHE A 740 8.80 -31.15 -6.03
C PHE A 740 10.25 -31.33 -6.46
N ARG A 741 10.96 -32.19 -5.72
CA ARG A 741 12.33 -32.59 -5.99
C ARG A 741 12.48 -34.09 -6.09
N PHE A 742 13.46 -34.49 -6.89
CA PHE A 742 14.01 -35.83 -6.95
C PHE A 742 15.53 -35.74 -7.20
N ASP A 743 16.22 -36.87 -7.16
CA ASP A 743 17.63 -36.93 -7.49
C ASP A 743 17.85 -37.35 -8.95
N PRO A 744 18.26 -36.43 -9.84
CA PRO A 744 18.41 -36.71 -11.27
C PRO A 744 19.61 -37.62 -11.57
N SER A 745 20.54 -37.78 -10.61
CA SER A 745 21.67 -38.70 -10.74
C SER A 745 21.26 -40.17 -10.58
N VAL A 746 20.09 -40.43 -9.98
CA VAL A 746 19.55 -41.78 -9.77
C VAL A 746 18.30 -42.03 -10.61
N LEU A 747 17.43 -41.03 -10.74
CA LEU A 747 16.15 -41.14 -11.42
C LEU A 747 16.13 -40.20 -12.62
N ALA A 748 15.91 -40.74 -13.81
CA ALA A 748 15.58 -39.95 -14.99
C ALA A 748 14.06 -39.78 -15.06
N PHE A 749 13.56 -38.55 -15.05
CA PHE A 749 12.15 -38.28 -15.32
C PHE A 749 11.76 -38.79 -16.72
N LYS A 750 10.61 -39.45 -16.83
CA LYS A 750 10.11 -40.00 -18.11
C LYS A 750 8.82 -39.34 -18.55
N SER A 751 7.83 -39.35 -17.67
CA SER A 751 6.46 -38.99 -18.02
C SER A 751 5.66 -38.66 -16.77
N ILE A 752 4.56 -37.96 -16.99
CA ILE A 752 3.48 -37.83 -16.02
C ILE A 752 2.25 -38.44 -16.64
N GLU A 753 1.64 -39.37 -15.93
CA GLU A 753 0.35 -39.93 -16.25
C GLU A 753 -0.69 -39.22 -15.39
N THR A 754 -1.58 -38.47 -16.02
CA THR A 754 -2.59 -37.70 -15.30
C THR A 754 -3.80 -38.55 -14.95
N ASN A 755 -4.56 -38.14 -13.93
CA ASN A 755 -5.85 -38.76 -13.65
C ASN A 755 -6.89 -38.35 -14.72
N PRO A 756 -7.48 -39.28 -15.49
CA PRO A 756 -8.48 -38.96 -16.49
C PRO A 756 -9.84 -38.52 -15.93
N GLU A 757 -10.10 -38.72 -14.63
CA GLU A 757 -11.39 -38.40 -13.99
C GLU A 757 -11.48 -36.95 -13.46
N ILE A 758 -10.36 -36.22 -13.45
CA ILE A 758 -10.29 -34.81 -13.06
C ILE A 758 -9.51 -34.03 -14.14
N PRO A 759 -9.72 -32.71 -14.28
CA PRO A 759 -9.04 -31.91 -15.29
C PRO A 759 -7.58 -31.64 -14.89
N VAL A 760 -6.78 -32.69 -14.74
CA VAL A 760 -5.32 -32.61 -14.59
C VAL A 760 -4.72 -33.00 -15.94
N TYR A 761 -3.96 -32.09 -16.54
CA TYR A 761 -3.38 -32.26 -17.86
C TYR A 761 -1.87 -32.04 -17.83
N SER A 762 -1.17 -32.38 -18.91
CA SER A 762 0.28 -32.24 -19.00
C SER A 762 0.75 -30.78 -18.85
N TRP A 763 -0.05 -29.79 -19.25
CA TRP A 763 0.26 -28.36 -19.09
C TRP A 763 0.13 -27.84 -17.65
N HIS A 764 -0.33 -28.66 -16.70
CA HIS A 764 -0.27 -28.35 -15.26
C HIS A 764 1.08 -28.67 -14.62
N PHE A 765 2.06 -29.09 -15.41
CA PHE A 765 3.38 -29.49 -14.93
C PHE A 765 4.51 -28.72 -15.61
N GLY A 766 5.43 -28.23 -14.79
CA GLY A 766 6.67 -27.60 -15.21
C GLY A 766 7.79 -28.62 -15.16
N ALA A 767 8.06 -29.27 -16.30
CA ALA A 767 9.08 -30.31 -16.43
C ALA A 767 10.39 -29.83 -17.10
N THR A 768 10.54 -28.51 -17.29
CA THR A 768 11.68 -27.87 -17.98
C THR A 768 13.01 -28.05 -17.26
N LYS A 769 12.99 -28.17 -15.92
CA LYS A 769 14.19 -28.34 -15.07
C LYS A 769 14.29 -29.75 -14.46
N THR A 770 13.78 -30.77 -15.14
CA THR A 770 13.82 -32.16 -14.66
C THR A 770 15.23 -32.75 -14.63
N ASP A 771 16.14 -32.29 -15.50
CA ASP A 771 17.56 -32.66 -15.42
C ASP A 771 18.26 -32.10 -14.16
N GLU A 772 17.67 -31.07 -13.54
CA GLU A 772 18.10 -30.52 -12.24
C GLU A 772 17.35 -31.16 -11.05
N GLY A 773 16.52 -32.16 -11.31
CA GLY A 773 15.71 -32.82 -10.29
C GLY A 773 14.52 -31.99 -9.81
N ILE A 774 14.02 -31.05 -10.62
CA ILE A 774 12.92 -30.16 -10.27
C ILE A 774 11.68 -30.52 -11.09
N LEU A 775 10.53 -30.60 -10.43
CA LEU A 775 9.21 -30.71 -11.05
C LEU A 775 8.25 -29.74 -10.36
N LYS A 776 7.55 -28.90 -11.11
CA LYS A 776 6.52 -27.98 -10.58
C LYS A 776 5.13 -28.44 -10.99
N PHE A 777 4.15 -28.19 -10.15
CA PHE A 777 2.73 -28.46 -10.37
C PHE A 777 1.91 -27.22 -10.04
N ALA A 778 1.02 -26.85 -10.94
CA ALA A 778 0.08 -25.76 -10.77
C ALA A 778 -1.25 -26.21 -11.37
N TRP A 779 -2.25 -26.37 -10.53
CA TRP A 779 -3.57 -26.84 -10.90
C TRP A 779 -4.63 -25.84 -10.46
N ASP A 780 -5.49 -25.55 -11.41
CA ASP A 780 -6.72 -24.80 -11.26
C ASP A 780 -7.72 -25.46 -12.20
N ASN A 781 -9.02 -25.41 -11.87
CA ASN A 781 -10.01 -25.99 -12.76
C ASN A 781 -10.34 -25.04 -13.91
N ASP A 782 -9.57 -25.19 -14.99
CA ASP A 782 -9.66 -24.41 -16.22
C ASP A 782 -10.97 -24.60 -17.01
N GLN A 783 -11.80 -25.60 -16.69
CA GLN A 783 -13.08 -25.86 -17.36
C GLN A 783 -14.23 -25.13 -16.67
N ASP A 784 -14.47 -25.41 -15.39
CA ASP A 784 -15.72 -25.00 -14.72
C ASP A 784 -15.56 -24.53 -13.27
N LEU A 785 -14.34 -24.23 -12.83
CA LEU A 785 -14.05 -23.74 -11.46
C LEU A 785 -14.56 -24.69 -10.36
N GLN A 786 -14.86 -25.96 -10.66
CA GLN A 786 -15.26 -26.92 -9.64
C GLN A 786 -14.10 -27.23 -8.70
N LEU A 787 -14.44 -27.35 -7.41
CA LEU A 787 -13.52 -27.77 -6.37
C LEU A 787 -13.03 -29.20 -6.62
N LEU A 788 -11.75 -29.43 -6.36
CA LEU A 788 -11.20 -30.77 -6.36
C LEU A 788 -11.90 -31.65 -5.31
N PRO A 789 -12.33 -32.88 -5.66
CA PRO A 789 -12.83 -33.82 -4.67
C PRO A 789 -11.81 -34.12 -3.56
N ALA A 790 -12.33 -34.36 -2.36
CA ALA A 790 -11.52 -34.83 -1.23
C ALA A 790 -10.98 -36.24 -1.51
N LYS A 791 -9.77 -36.55 -1.01
CA LYS A 791 -9.15 -37.90 -1.09
C LYS A 791 -9.05 -38.42 -2.53
N MET A 792 -8.44 -37.64 -3.41
CA MET A 792 -8.45 -37.90 -4.85
C MET A 792 -7.05 -38.21 -5.40
N TYR A 793 -6.96 -39.19 -6.30
CA TYR A 793 -5.77 -39.43 -7.12
C TYR A 793 -5.53 -38.22 -8.04
N LEU A 794 -4.31 -37.68 -8.07
CA LEU A 794 -4.00 -36.53 -8.92
C LEU A 794 -3.30 -36.95 -10.21
N PHE A 795 -2.15 -37.60 -10.07
CA PHE A 795 -1.27 -37.99 -11.17
C PHE A 795 -0.24 -39.00 -10.71
N THR A 796 0.42 -39.67 -11.65
CA THR A 796 1.56 -40.55 -11.43
C THR A 796 2.78 -40.00 -12.13
N VAL A 797 3.87 -39.84 -11.38
CA VAL A 797 5.18 -39.49 -11.94
C VAL A 797 5.94 -40.76 -12.26
N GLU A 798 6.45 -40.86 -13.49
CA GLU A 798 7.23 -42.00 -13.95
C GLU A 798 8.71 -41.63 -14.07
N PHE A 799 9.55 -42.46 -13.45
CA PHE A 799 11.00 -42.36 -13.48
C PHE A 799 11.62 -43.64 -14.05
N GLU A 800 12.78 -43.52 -14.69
CA GLU A 800 13.66 -44.67 -14.96
C GLU A 800 14.91 -44.57 -14.10
N VAL A 801 15.30 -45.70 -13.49
CA VAL A 801 16.57 -45.79 -12.75
C VAL A 801 17.74 -45.68 -13.73
N GLN A 802 18.62 -44.71 -13.48
CA GLN A 802 19.83 -44.46 -14.26
C GLN A 802 20.74 -45.71 -14.30
N GLU A 803 21.47 -45.87 -15.39
CA GLU A 803 22.32 -47.05 -15.58
C GLU A 803 23.41 -47.16 -14.50
N GLY A 804 23.52 -48.33 -13.88
CA GLY A 804 24.48 -48.60 -12.81
C GLY A 804 24.12 -47.98 -11.46
N GLN A 805 22.94 -47.39 -11.31
CA GLN A 805 22.44 -46.87 -10.03
C GLN A 805 21.52 -47.88 -9.34
N GLU A 806 21.57 -47.89 -8.01
CA GLU A 806 20.61 -48.60 -7.15
C GLU A 806 19.64 -47.59 -6.55
N LEU A 807 18.43 -48.04 -6.22
CA LEU A 807 17.46 -47.17 -5.56
C LEU A 807 17.94 -46.82 -4.15
N PRO A 808 17.95 -45.53 -3.78
CA PRO A 808 18.36 -45.14 -2.44
C PRO A 808 17.37 -45.65 -1.42
N GLU A 809 17.88 -45.94 -0.22
CA GLU A 809 17.07 -46.15 0.96
C GLU A 809 16.48 -44.78 1.37
N GLY A 810 15.27 -44.43 0.91
CA GLY A 810 14.64 -43.15 1.23
C GLY A 810 13.58 -42.65 0.23
N ALA A 811 13.24 -41.36 0.32
CA ALA A 811 12.26 -40.70 -0.53
C ALA A 811 12.82 -40.51 -1.96
N LEU A 812 12.11 -41.07 -2.94
CA LEU A 812 12.44 -40.92 -4.37
C LEU A 812 11.96 -39.59 -4.95
N PHE A 813 10.97 -38.97 -4.29
CA PHE A 813 10.27 -37.78 -4.72
C PHE A 813 9.66 -37.08 -3.49
N TRP A 814 9.89 -35.77 -3.32
CA TRP A 814 9.39 -35.01 -2.16
C TRP A 814 8.97 -33.58 -2.54
N SER A 815 8.07 -32.98 -1.77
CA SER A 815 7.65 -31.57 -1.94
C SER A 815 8.73 -30.60 -1.44
N SER A 816 8.88 -29.45 -2.09
CA SER A 816 9.88 -28.43 -1.78
C SER A 816 9.32 -27.01 -1.93
N ASP A 817 9.12 -26.32 -0.81
CA ASP A 817 8.66 -24.92 -0.78
C ASP A 817 9.69 -23.94 -1.35
N GLN A 818 10.96 -24.35 -1.49
CA GLN A 818 12.01 -23.56 -2.15
C GLN A 818 11.91 -23.59 -3.68
N VAL A 819 11.29 -24.63 -4.24
CA VAL A 819 11.06 -24.75 -5.69
C VAL A 819 9.82 -23.96 -6.07
N LEU A 820 8.72 -24.20 -5.36
CA LEU A 820 7.46 -23.51 -5.49
C LEU A 820 6.67 -23.81 -4.21
N HIS A 821 6.14 -22.77 -3.56
CA HIS A 821 5.34 -22.94 -2.37
C HIS A 821 4.19 -23.92 -2.60
N CYS A 822 4.05 -24.89 -1.71
CA CYS A 822 3.02 -25.91 -1.74
C CYS A 822 1.75 -25.37 -1.09
N LEU A 823 0.82 -24.88 -1.92
CA LEU A 823 -0.36 -24.13 -1.47
C LEU A 823 -1.63 -24.73 -2.03
N ALA A 824 -2.68 -24.63 -1.23
CA ALA A 824 -4.03 -24.96 -1.61
C ALA A 824 -4.94 -23.80 -1.24
N TYR A 825 -5.89 -23.46 -2.10
CA TYR A 825 -6.81 -22.35 -1.87
C TYR A 825 -8.24 -22.83 -1.82
N SER A 826 -9.02 -22.26 -0.91
CA SER A 826 -10.46 -22.49 -0.88
C SER A 826 -11.16 -21.61 -1.93
N GLU A 827 -12.45 -21.86 -2.13
CA GLU A 827 -13.27 -21.03 -3.00
C GLU A 827 -13.25 -19.54 -2.60
N ASN A 828 -13.26 -19.24 -1.30
CA ASN A 828 -13.21 -17.87 -0.76
C ASN A 828 -11.80 -17.28 -0.66
N GLY A 829 -10.77 -17.99 -1.13
CA GLY A 829 -9.39 -17.49 -1.16
C GLY A 829 -8.62 -17.64 0.14
N GLU A 830 -9.10 -18.47 1.06
CA GLU A 830 -8.29 -18.87 2.21
C GLU A 830 -7.13 -19.74 1.72
N GLU A 831 -5.91 -19.32 2.07
CA GLU A 831 -4.67 -20.05 1.79
C GLU A 831 -4.44 -21.14 2.83
N PHE A 832 -4.10 -22.34 2.37
CA PHE A 832 -3.67 -23.47 3.18
C PHE A 832 -2.30 -23.95 2.71
N ARG A 833 -1.36 -24.09 3.66
CA ARG A 833 -0.11 -24.79 3.38
C ARG A 833 -0.37 -26.28 3.19
N VAL A 834 0.16 -26.83 2.12
CA VAL A 834 0.12 -28.27 1.87
C VAL A 834 1.35 -28.89 2.51
N GLY A 835 1.12 -29.77 3.49
CA GLY A 835 2.20 -30.48 4.18
C GLY A 835 2.96 -31.44 3.27
N GLN A 836 4.09 -31.94 3.78
CA GLN A 836 5.02 -32.80 3.04
C GLN A 836 4.34 -34.00 2.37
N VAL A 837 4.88 -34.40 1.21
CA VAL A 837 4.55 -35.68 0.57
C VAL A 837 4.80 -36.83 1.55
N ARG A 838 3.73 -37.38 2.14
CA ARG A 838 3.83 -38.49 3.10
C ARG A 838 3.67 -39.83 2.38
N GLN A 839 4.60 -40.75 2.61
CA GLN A 839 4.44 -42.15 2.24
C GLN A 839 3.78 -42.90 3.41
N GLU A 840 2.57 -43.43 3.22
CA GLU A 840 1.90 -44.20 4.28
C GLU A 840 2.55 -45.59 4.45
N GLN A 841 3.30 -45.74 5.55
CA GLN A 841 3.70 -46.98 6.24
C GLN A 841 4.22 -48.15 5.36
N ILE A 842 5.42 -47.99 4.77
CA ILE A 842 6.38 -49.10 4.80
C ILE A 842 6.93 -49.14 6.22
N SER A 843 6.86 -50.30 6.87
CA SER A 843 7.60 -50.53 8.11
C SER A 843 9.05 -50.12 7.88
N SER A 844 9.43 -49.02 8.55
CA SER A 844 10.71 -48.32 8.61
C SER A 844 11.13 -47.44 7.41
N ARG A 845 11.18 -46.13 7.74
CA ARG A 845 12.06 -45.04 7.27
C ARG A 845 11.56 -44.15 6.11
N TYR A 846 10.93 -43.02 6.49
CA TYR A 846 11.35 -41.74 5.91
C TYR A 846 12.87 -41.63 6.12
N PRO A 847 13.65 -41.15 5.14
CA PRO A 847 15.03 -40.82 5.44
C PRO A 847 15.01 -39.64 6.40
N ALA A 848 15.75 -39.75 7.51
CA ALA A 848 15.95 -38.61 8.39
C ALA A 848 16.56 -37.42 7.62
N MET A 849 17.27 -37.69 6.50
CA MET A 849 17.84 -36.67 5.60
C MET A 849 17.99 -37.15 4.14
N ALA A 850 17.96 -36.22 3.17
CA ALA A 850 18.34 -36.43 1.77
C ALA A 850 19.26 -35.29 1.26
N LEU A 851 20.05 -35.54 0.20
CA LEU A 851 21.00 -34.58 -0.39
C LEU A 851 20.96 -34.67 -1.91
N THR A 852 20.83 -33.54 -2.61
CA THR A 852 21.04 -33.39 -4.06
C THR A 852 21.89 -32.15 -4.37
N VAL A 853 22.47 -32.08 -5.58
CA VAL A 853 23.36 -30.98 -6.00
C VAL A 853 23.03 -30.50 -7.42
N SER A 854 22.95 -29.18 -7.62
CA SER A 854 22.74 -28.55 -8.94
C SER A 854 23.44 -27.18 -9.04
N PRO A 855 24.00 -26.77 -10.20
CA PRO A 855 24.21 -27.60 -11.38
C PRO A 855 25.31 -28.65 -11.12
N ASN A 856 25.26 -29.74 -11.86
CA ASN A 856 26.28 -30.78 -11.82
C ASN A 856 26.38 -31.45 -13.21
N PRO A 857 27.37 -31.10 -14.05
CA PRO A 857 28.61 -30.40 -13.73
C PRO A 857 28.46 -28.90 -13.37
N ALA A 858 29.41 -28.38 -12.60
CA ALA A 858 29.49 -26.98 -12.17
C ALA A 858 30.87 -26.38 -12.49
N THR A 859 30.95 -25.07 -12.72
CA THR A 859 32.23 -24.36 -12.94
C THR A 859 32.90 -24.00 -11.61
N ASP A 860 32.40 -23.00 -10.90
CA ASP A 860 33.04 -22.47 -9.67
C ASP A 860 32.28 -22.82 -8.39
N GLN A 861 30.97 -23.00 -8.49
CA GLN A 861 30.08 -23.31 -7.37
C GLN A 861 28.94 -24.22 -7.80
N ALA A 862 28.44 -25.02 -6.87
CA ALA A 862 27.18 -25.75 -6.99
C ALA A 862 26.31 -25.49 -5.76
N THR A 863 25.02 -25.74 -5.86
CA THR A 863 24.08 -25.63 -4.74
C THR A 863 23.72 -27.01 -4.23
N ALA A 864 23.89 -27.24 -2.94
CA ALA A 864 23.43 -28.43 -2.24
C ALA A 864 22.03 -28.18 -1.67
N TYR A 865 21.09 -29.04 -2.04
CA TYR A 865 19.74 -29.06 -1.48
C TYR A 865 19.62 -30.25 -0.53
N ILE A 866 19.32 -29.96 0.72
CA ILE A 866 19.33 -30.92 1.82
C ILE A 866 17.95 -30.95 2.46
N TYR A 867 17.30 -32.10 2.43
CA TYR A 867 16.10 -32.34 3.22
C TYR A 867 16.50 -32.90 4.59
N SER A 868 15.87 -32.43 5.67
CA SER A 868 16.03 -32.97 7.03
C SER A 868 14.66 -33.12 7.70
N GLU A 869 14.35 -34.29 8.25
CA GLU A 869 13.05 -34.54 8.91
C GLU A 869 12.86 -33.66 10.16
N LYS A 870 13.96 -33.37 10.86
CA LYS A 870 13.98 -32.54 12.08
C LYS A 870 15.18 -31.61 12.05
N ALA A 871 15.15 -30.55 12.84
CA ALA A 871 16.32 -29.71 13.02
C ALA A 871 17.48 -30.53 13.59
N SER A 872 18.66 -30.44 12.97
CA SER A 872 19.85 -31.21 13.38
C SER A 872 21.15 -30.49 12.98
N GLU A 873 22.25 -30.78 13.66
CA GLU A 873 23.58 -30.34 13.24
C GLU A 873 24.17 -31.36 12.26
N ALA A 874 24.72 -30.88 11.13
CA ALA A 874 25.35 -31.71 10.12
C ALA A 874 26.74 -31.20 9.73
N THR A 875 27.59 -32.08 9.24
CA THR A 875 28.90 -31.74 8.67
C THR A 875 28.89 -32.02 7.18
N LEU A 876 29.14 -30.98 6.37
CA LEU A 876 29.31 -31.09 4.93
C LEU A 876 30.81 -31.18 4.59
N ILE A 877 31.19 -32.13 3.76
CA ILE A 877 32.58 -32.42 3.40
C ILE A 877 32.71 -32.56 1.88
N LEU A 878 33.60 -31.79 1.26
CA LEU A 878 33.95 -31.93 -0.16
C LEU A 878 35.29 -32.65 -0.29
N THR A 879 35.33 -33.77 -1.03
CA THR A 879 36.54 -34.57 -1.27
C THR A 879 36.82 -34.76 -2.76
N ASP A 880 38.09 -35.02 -3.13
CA ASP A 880 38.44 -35.50 -4.48
C ASP A 880 38.32 -37.03 -4.59
N GLY A 881 38.53 -37.58 -5.79
CA GLY A 881 38.56 -39.03 -6.05
C GLY A 881 39.62 -39.84 -5.27
N ARG A 882 40.52 -39.19 -4.52
CA ARG A 882 41.48 -39.82 -3.60
C ARG A 882 41.08 -39.65 -2.13
N ASN A 883 39.85 -39.22 -1.87
CA ASN A 883 39.32 -38.86 -0.54
C ASN A 883 40.10 -37.72 0.15
N LYS A 884 40.84 -36.88 -0.58
CA LYS A 884 41.46 -35.69 0.01
C LYS A 884 40.36 -34.66 0.28
N ILE A 885 40.22 -34.26 1.55
CA ILE A 885 39.27 -33.23 1.97
C ILE A 885 39.77 -31.86 1.49
N HIS A 886 38.88 -31.12 0.82
CA HIS A 886 39.12 -29.75 0.37
C HIS A 886 38.32 -28.73 1.18
N THR A 887 37.08 -29.08 1.52
CA THR A 887 36.19 -28.24 2.33
C THR A 887 35.53 -29.11 3.40
N ARG A 888 35.43 -28.57 4.62
CA ARG A 888 34.67 -29.18 5.72
C ARG A 888 33.98 -28.07 6.51
N GLN A 889 32.66 -28.14 6.63
CA GLN A 889 31.87 -27.13 7.32
C GLN A 889 30.78 -27.79 8.17
N THR A 890 30.64 -27.34 9.41
CA THR A 890 29.50 -27.66 10.26
C THR A 890 28.36 -26.70 9.94
N ILE A 891 27.16 -27.24 9.75
CA ILE A 891 25.94 -26.51 9.39
C ILE A 891 24.80 -26.92 10.31
N SER A 892 23.93 -25.97 10.64
CA SER A 892 22.69 -26.24 11.36
C SER A 892 21.54 -26.38 10.37
N LEU A 893 20.97 -27.57 10.26
CA LEU A 893 19.81 -27.86 9.42
C LEU A 893 18.51 -27.56 10.19
N GLN A 894 17.57 -26.89 9.53
CA GLN A 894 16.17 -26.80 9.95
C GLN A 894 15.40 -28.04 9.52
N ALA A 895 14.26 -28.30 10.16
CA ALA A 895 13.31 -29.30 9.65
C ALA A 895 12.75 -28.84 8.29
N GLY A 896 12.67 -29.76 7.33
CA GLY A 896 12.35 -29.47 5.93
C GLY A 896 13.58 -29.27 5.06
N ASP A 897 13.46 -28.42 4.04
CA ASP A 897 14.53 -28.16 3.08
C ASP A 897 15.53 -27.12 3.60
N ASN A 898 16.78 -27.34 3.24
CA ASN A 898 17.92 -26.48 3.52
C ASN A 898 18.73 -26.32 2.23
N THR A 899 19.27 -25.12 2.00
CA THR A 899 20.10 -24.82 0.82
C THR A 899 21.47 -24.37 1.27
N LEU A 900 22.52 -24.89 0.64
CA LEU A 900 23.87 -24.42 0.90
C LEU A 900 24.64 -24.24 -0.41
N SER A 901 25.28 -23.09 -0.58
CA SER A 901 26.25 -22.89 -1.66
C SER A 901 27.53 -23.67 -1.35
N VAL A 902 27.97 -24.47 -2.31
CA VAL A 902 29.19 -25.28 -2.27
C VAL A 902 30.18 -24.70 -3.25
N GLN A 903 31.14 -23.94 -2.72
CA GLN A 903 32.22 -23.34 -3.50
C GLN A 903 33.36 -24.34 -3.71
N PHE A 904 33.86 -24.45 -4.95
CA PHE A 904 35.14 -25.13 -5.18
C PHE A 904 36.29 -24.19 -4.80
N PRO A 905 37.30 -24.66 -4.03
CA PRO A 905 38.49 -23.85 -3.80
C PRO A 905 39.18 -23.49 -5.13
N ALA A 906 39.65 -22.26 -5.28
CA ALA A 906 40.35 -21.83 -6.49
C ALA A 906 41.57 -22.71 -6.85
N SER A 907 42.13 -23.42 -5.87
CA SER A 907 43.26 -24.33 -6.03
C SER A 907 42.92 -25.70 -6.63
N VAL A 908 41.63 -26.07 -6.75
CA VAL A 908 41.23 -27.37 -7.29
C VAL A 908 40.97 -27.32 -8.80
N GLN A 909 41.59 -28.25 -9.53
CA GLN A 909 41.46 -28.42 -10.97
C GLN A 909 40.13 -29.07 -11.35
N PRO A 910 39.67 -28.92 -12.62
CA PRO A 910 38.54 -29.67 -13.17
C PRO A 910 38.64 -31.17 -12.88
N GLY A 911 37.52 -31.81 -12.56
CA GLY A 911 37.52 -33.23 -12.20
C GLY A 911 36.32 -33.68 -11.36
N VAL A 912 36.37 -34.93 -10.92
CA VAL A 912 35.32 -35.54 -10.10
C VAL A 912 35.60 -35.36 -8.61
N PHE A 913 34.62 -34.80 -7.91
CA PHE A 913 34.57 -34.60 -6.48
C PHE A 913 33.39 -35.38 -5.87
N TYR A 914 33.40 -35.50 -4.55
CA TYR A 914 32.31 -36.07 -3.77
C TYR A 914 31.93 -35.11 -2.65
N LEU A 915 30.65 -34.76 -2.59
CA LEU A 915 30.05 -34.02 -1.50
C LEU A 915 29.42 -35.01 -0.53
N MET A 916 29.85 -34.99 0.72
CA MET A 916 29.35 -35.85 1.79
C MET A 916 28.63 -35.02 2.84
N LEU A 917 27.48 -35.49 3.32
CA LEU A 917 26.73 -34.91 4.44
C LEU A 917 26.66 -35.95 5.57
N GLU A 918 27.14 -35.57 6.75
CA GLU A 918 27.17 -36.41 7.95
C GLU A 918 26.33 -35.75 9.06
N SER A 919 25.28 -36.40 9.56
CA SER A 919 24.53 -35.95 10.74
C SER A 919 24.01 -37.14 11.54
N GLY A 920 24.37 -37.17 12.82
CA GLY A 920 24.18 -38.32 13.69
C GLY A 920 24.80 -39.61 13.10
N ASN A 921 23.96 -40.62 12.89
CA ASN A 921 24.36 -41.91 12.28
C ASN A 921 24.14 -41.96 10.76
N THR A 922 23.68 -40.86 10.14
CA THR A 922 23.33 -40.82 8.72
C THR A 922 24.47 -40.18 7.94
N ARG A 923 24.88 -40.83 6.85
CA ARG A 923 25.90 -40.33 5.93
C ARG A 923 25.40 -40.44 4.49
N LEU A 924 25.32 -39.31 3.79
CA LEU A 924 24.94 -39.23 2.38
C LEU A 924 26.15 -38.77 1.56
N GLN A 925 26.25 -39.23 0.31
CA GLN A 925 27.32 -38.84 -0.60
C GLN A 925 26.75 -38.60 -2.00
N LYS A 926 27.17 -37.50 -2.63
CA LYS A 926 26.86 -37.17 -4.03
C LYS A 926 28.12 -36.89 -4.83
N LYS A 927 28.17 -37.44 -6.04
CA LYS A 927 29.20 -37.10 -7.02
C LYS A 927 28.97 -35.68 -7.51
N LEU A 928 30.01 -34.88 -7.56
CA LEU A 928 29.98 -33.51 -8.05
C LEU A 928 31.13 -33.31 -9.06
N VAL A 929 30.84 -32.78 -10.24
CA VAL A 929 31.83 -32.62 -11.32
C VAL A 929 32.16 -31.14 -11.48
N LYS A 930 33.45 -30.79 -11.39
CA LYS A 930 33.97 -29.46 -11.71
C LYS A 930 34.42 -29.42 -13.17
N LEU A 931 33.92 -28.45 -13.94
CA LEU A 931 34.31 -28.19 -15.35
C LEU A 931 35.67 -27.53 -15.48
#